data_AF-A0AA96GRH4-F1
#
_entry.id   AF-A0AA96GRH4-F1
#
_cell.length_a   1.000
_cell.length_b   1.000
_cell.length_c   1.000
_cell.angle_alpha   90.00
_cell.angle_beta   90.00
_cell.angle_gamma   90.00
#
_symmetry.space_group_name_H-M   'P 1'
#
loop_
_entity.id
_entity.type
_entity.pdbx_description
1 polymer ?
#
loop_
_entity_poly.entity_id
_entity_poly.type
_entity_poly.pdbx_seq_one_letter_code
_entity_poly.pdbx_strand_id
1 'polypeptide(L)'
;MTWDKNSESDLAGYKIYKRTLPSQDFGQPIFSGMPSNPSSPATTVSGLNGGTTYGFIATAFDTAGNESAPSTEKQITLTTTAPPPPSSTLSISNLTVASGKAYVVPTSGLQAGGTVYIDRAYTFTTVPALVQGASYIRTANDDKAATNASFLSFTVNQPVSVYVAHGDRITSKPSWLNTFTDTGTNLVTSDATLSLFVRSFPAGTITLGGNASGGCCSMYSVIVKPEAGSGTSADTTPPTVTLTTPSAGTVSGTVTVSASASDNTGVAGVQFRLQGANLGAEDTTNPYSTSWNTTTVPNGSYTLTAVARDAAGNTTTSASRTVTVSNSTTPPPPPPTSTLNISNLTVASGKAYVVPTSGLQAGGTVYIDRAYTFTTVPALVQGASYIRTANDDKAATNASFLSFTVNQPVSVYVAHGDRITSKPSWLNTFTDTGTNLVTSDATLSLFVRSFPAGTITLGGNASGGCCSMYSVIVKPEAGSGTSADTTPPTVTLTTPSAGTVSGTVTVSASASDNTGVAGVQFRLQGANLGAEDTTNPYSTSWNTTTVPNGSYTLSAIARDAAGNTTTAAPRTVTVSNTSTPPPSSELSISNLTVASGKTYVVPTSGLQAGGTVYIDRAYTFTTVPTSVQGARYIRTANDDKTATSTSFFSFTVNQPVSVFVGYDVRITMKPSWLSTFSDTGTNLVTSDTTLRLFVRSFPAGTITLGGNAKGSGSGSMYSVIVKP
;
A
#
# COMPACT_ATOMS: atom_id res chain seq x y z
N MET A 1 -28.37 -10.51 5.81
CA MET A 1 -29.59 -10.67 5.00
C MET A 1 -30.35 -11.87 5.54
N THR A 2 -31.66 -11.75 5.70
CA THR A 2 -32.56 -12.85 6.09
C THR A 2 -33.68 -12.93 5.05
N TRP A 3 -34.20 -14.12 4.80
CA TRP A 3 -35.33 -14.34 3.89
C TRP A 3 -36.25 -15.43 4.42
N ASP A 4 -37.44 -15.54 3.84
CA ASP A 4 -38.40 -16.57 4.23
C ASP A 4 -37.98 -17.93 3.68
N LYS A 5 -38.22 -18.98 4.48
CA LYS A 5 -37.96 -20.36 4.06
C LYS A 5 -38.87 -20.76 2.89
N ASN A 6 -38.32 -21.50 1.94
CA ASN A 6 -39.05 -22.16 0.86
C ASN A 6 -39.54 -23.52 1.39
N SER A 7 -40.83 -23.80 1.19
CA SER A 7 -41.52 -24.97 1.74
C SER A 7 -41.45 -26.23 0.88
N GLU A 8 -40.80 -26.19 -0.29
CA GLU A 8 -40.67 -27.33 -1.19
C GLU A 8 -39.79 -28.43 -0.58
N SER A 9 -40.17 -29.69 -0.83
CA SER A 9 -39.55 -30.87 -0.20
C SER A 9 -38.19 -31.23 -0.78
N ASP A 10 -37.89 -30.77 -1.99
CA ASP A 10 -36.67 -31.03 -2.77
C ASP A 10 -35.70 -29.84 -2.78
N LEU A 11 -35.90 -28.87 -1.88
CA LEU A 11 -35.01 -27.73 -1.69
C LEU A 11 -33.57 -28.18 -1.41
N ALA A 12 -32.65 -27.86 -2.31
CA ALA A 12 -31.22 -28.12 -2.14
C ALA A 12 -30.46 -26.92 -1.58
N GLY A 13 -30.96 -25.70 -1.75
CA GLY A 13 -30.34 -24.51 -1.16
C GLY A 13 -30.90 -23.19 -1.71
N TYR A 14 -30.15 -22.12 -1.48
CA TYR A 14 -30.47 -20.78 -1.95
C TYR A 14 -29.29 -20.15 -2.67
N LYS A 15 -29.60 -19.25 -3.62
CA LYS A 15 -28.65 -18.32 -4.19
C LYS A 15 -29.01 -16.90 -3.79
N ILE A 16 -28.01 -16.13 -3.38
CA ILE A 16 -28.18 -14.70 -3.03
C ILE A 16 -27.43 -13.88 -4.07
N TYR A 17 -28.12 -12.92 -4.66
CA TYR A 17 -27.54 -12.02 -5.65
C TYR A 17 -27.44 -10.61 -5.09
N LYS A 18 -26.48 -9.85 -5.62
CA LYS A 18 -26.23 -8.46 -5.22
C LYS A 18 -26.01 -7.59 -6.43
N ARG A 19 -26.68 -6.44 -6.47
CA ARG A 19 -26.37 -5.35 -7.40
C ARG A 19 -26.01 -4.07 -6.67
N THR A 20 -25.29 -3.20 -7.36
CA THR A 20 -24.96 -1.85 -6.90
C THR A 20 -25.77 -0.86 -7.72
N LEU A 21 -26.63 -0.07 -7.09
CA LEU A 21 -27.47 0.87 -7.84
C LEU A 21 -26.62 1.99 -8.47
N PRO A 22 -26.98 2.45 -9.68
CA PRO A 22 -28.23 2.18 -10.41
C PRO A 22 -28.17 0.96 -11.36
N SER A 23 -27.17 0.06 -11.23
CA SER A 23 -27.09 -1.13 -12.07
C SER A 23 -28.39 -1.92 -12.02
N GLN A 24 -28.86 -2.37 -13.18
CA GLN A 24 -30.02 -3.26 -13.26
C GLN A 24 -29.63 -4.74 -13.14
N ASP A 25 -28.37 -5.07 -13.39
CA ASP A 25 -27.86 -6.45 -13.36
C ASP A 25 -27.34 -6.86 -11.98
N PHE A 26 -27.73 -8.07 -11.57
CA PHE A 26 -27.40 -8.72 -10.31
C PHE A 26 -26.15 -9.61 -10.40
N GLY A 27 -25.65 -9.89 -11.60
CA GLY A 27 -24.45 -10.70 -11.81
C GLY A 27 -24.56 -12.13 -11.27
N GLN A 28 -23.41 -12.71 -10.89
CA GLN A 28 -23.33 -14.05 -10.30
C GLN A 28 -23.70 -14.04 -8.81
N PRO A 29 -24.24 -15.16 -8.27
CA PRO A 29 -24.64 -15.20 -6.88
C PRO A 29 -23.43 -15.06 -5.94
N ILE A 30 -23.57 -14.20 -4.94
CA ILE A 30 -22.57 -13.96 -3.88
C ILE A 30 -22.60 -15.04 -2.79
N PHE A 31 -23.65 -15.87 -2.80
CA PHE A 31 -23.79 -17.05 -1.96
C PHE A 31 -24.57 -18.10 -2.74
N SER A 32 -24.15 -19.36 -2.67
CA SER A 32 -24.89 -20.50 -3.19
C SER A 32 -24.71 -21.69 -2.25
N GLY A 33 -25.80 -22.20 -1.70
CA GLY A 33 -25.78 -23.36 -0.79
C GLY A 33 -26.91 -23.33 0.24
N MET A 34 -26.89 -24.28 1.16
CA MET A 34 -27.87 -24.34 2.25
C MET A 34 -27.38 -23.49 3.44
N PRO A 35 -28.20 -22.56 3.96
CA PRO A 35 -27.89 -21.77 5.15
C PRO A 35 -27.70 -22.66 6.38
N SER A 36 -26.87 -22.21 7.34
CA SER A 36 -26.59 -22.93 8.58
C SER A 36 -27.83 -23.22 9.43
N ASN A 37 -28.89 -22.42 9.29
CA ASN A 37 -30.21 -22.68 9.85
C ASN A 37 -31.28 -22.64 8.74
N PRO A 38 -31.70 -23.80 8.20
CA PRO A 38 -32.70 -23.86 7.13
C PRO A 38 -34.09 -23.37 7.54
N SER A 39 -34.39 -23.37 8.85
CA SER A 39 -35.68 -22.93 9.41
C SER A 39 -35.82 -21.41 9.45
N SER A 40 -34.69 -20.70 9.45
CA SER A 40 -34.61 -19.23 9.45
C SER A 40 -33.38 -18.82 8.64
N PRO A 41 -33.50 -18.85 7.30
CA PRO A 41 -32.34 -18.75 6.44
C PRO A 41 -31.77 -17.33 6.44
N ALA A 42 -30.47 -17.25 6.67
CA ALA A 42 -29.72 -16.01 6.79
C ALA A 42 -28.31 -16.14 6.23
N THR A 43 -27.76 -15.04 5.73
CA THR A 43 -26.33 -14.94 5.39
C THR A 43 -25.76 -13.57 5.71
N THR A 44 -24.46 -13.53 5.99
CA THR A 44 -23.70 -12.30 6.21
C THR A 44 -22.97 -11.92 4.93
N VAL A 45 -23.18 -10.70 4.45
CA VAL A 45 -22.48 -10.14 3.29
C VAL A 45 -21.48 -9.11 3.79
N SER A 46 -20.19 -9.41 3.67
CA SER A 46 -19.08 -8.53 4.07
C SER A 46 -18.47 -7.78 2.88
N GLY A 47 -17.63 -6.78 3.16
CA GLY A 47 -16.87 -6.05 2.12
C GLY A 47 -17.72 -5.09 1.28
N LEU A 48 -18.75 -4.48 1.88
CA LEU A 48 -19.59 -3.48 1.21
C LEU A 48 -19.07 -2.07 1.50
N ASN A 49 -19.02 -1.22 0.47
CA ASN A 49 -18.59 0.17 0.60
C ASN A 49 -19.67 1.06 1.20
N GLY A 50 -19.29 1.91 2.16
CA GLY A 50 -20.13 2.99 2.67
C GLY A 50 -20.44 4.03 1.58
N GLY A 51 -21.59 4.68 1.69
CA GLY A 51 -22.12 5.66 0.73
C GLY A 51 -22.81 5.02 -0.48
N THR A 52 -22.86 3.70 -0.55
CA THR A 52 -23.36 2.95 -1.70
C THR A 52 -24.70 2.28 -1.40
N THR A 53 -25.63 2.33 -2.35
CA THR A 53 -26.91 1.59 -2.29
C THR A 53 -26.77 0.24 -2.99
N TYR A 54 -27.06 -0.82 -2.26
CA TYR A 54 -27.05 -2.19 -2.77
C TYR A 54 -28.47 -2.76 -2.82
N GLY A 55 -28.76 -3.51 -3.87
CA GLY A 55 -29.96 -4.33 -4.00
C GLY A 55 -29.64 -5.81 -3.80
N PHE A 56 -30.46 -6.53 -3.05
CA PHE A 56 -30.32 -7.96 -2.80
C PHE A 56 -31.61 -8.72 -3.13
N ILE A 57 -31.46 -9.86 -3.79
CA ILE A 57 -32.54 -10.84 -4.03
C ILE A 57 -32.05 -12.25 -3.67
N ALA A 58 -32.98 -13.13 -3.32
CA ALA A 58 -32.72 -14.54 -3.07
C ALA A 58 -33.57 -15.41 -4.03
N THR A 59 -32.99 -16.49 -4.53
CA THR A 59 -33.71 -17.60 -5.19
C THR A 59 -33.47 -18.88 -4.42
N ALA A 60 -34.46 -19.78 -4.41
CA ALA A 60 -34.28 -21.16 -3.97
C ALA A 60 -33.87 -22.03 -5.16
N PHE A 61 -33.14 -23.12 -4.93
CA PHE A 61 -32.90 -24.13 -5.97
C PHE A 61 -33.09 -25.56 -5.47
N ASP A 62 -33.56 -26.42 -6.35
CA ASP A 62 -33.83 -27.84 -6.09
C ASP A 62 -32.59 -28.73 -6.28
N THR A 63 -32.71 -30.02 -6.01
CA THR A 63 -31.61 -31.00 -6.21
C THR A 63 -31.17 -31.19 -7.67
N ALA A 64 -31.99 -30.77 -8.63
CA ALA A 64 -31.64 -30.74 -10.06
C ALA A 64 -31.00 -29.40 -10.49
N GLY A 65 -30.96 -28.41 -9.60
CA GLY A 65 -30.38 -27.09 -9.83
C GLY A 65 -31.34 -26.07 -10.45
N ASN A 66 -32.64 -26.37 -10.55
CA ASN A 66 -33.62 -25.42 -11.06
C ASN A 66 -33.85 -24.31 -10.03
N GLU A 67 -33.94 -23.05 -10.48
CA GLU A 67 -34.13 -21.90 -9.60
C GLU A 67 -35.59 -21.42 -9.56
N SER A 68 -36.03 -21.02 -8.38
CA SER A 68 -37.31 -20.34 -8.19
C SER A 68 -37.28 -18.92 -8.79
N ALA A 69 -38.46 -18.29 -8.86
CA ALA A 69 -38.53 -16.84 -9.02
C ALA A 69 -37.77 -16.13 -7.89
N PRO A 70 -37.17 -14.94 -8.16
CA PRO A 70 -36.46 -14.18 -7.14
C PRO A 70 -37.41 -13.59 -6.11
N SER A 71 -36.91 -13.44 -4.88
CA SER A 71 -37.59 -12.68 -3.83
C SER A 71 -37.77 -11.22 -4.24
N THR A 72 -38.65 -10.50 -3.54
CA THR A 72 -38.67 -9.04 -3.58
C THR A 72 -37.28 -8.48 -3.27
N GLU A 73 -36.82 -7.52 -4.07
CA GLU A 73 -35.54 -6.88 -3.85
C GLU A 73 -35.54 -6.07 -2.55
N LYS A 74 -34.53 -6.32 -1.71
CA LYS A 74 -34.25 -5.48 -0.55
C LYS A 74 -33.10 -4.54 -0.88
N GLN A 75 -33.37 -3.24 -0.82
CA GLN A 75 -32.34 -2.22 -0.98
C GLN A 75 -31.84 -1.71 0.37
N ILE A 76 -30.54 -1.46 0.45
CA ILE A 76 -29.89 -0.86 1.61
C ILE A 76 -28.84 0.15 1.15
N THR A 77 -28.96 1.39 1.64
CA THR A 77 -27.92 2.41 1.49
C THR A 77 -27.05 2.37 2.73
N LEU A 78 -25.78 2.00 2.58
CA LEU A 78 -24.82 2.09 3.68
C LEU A 78 -24.43 3.56 3.82
N THR A 79 -24.69 4.21 4.95
CA THR A 79 -24.28 5.60 5.15
C THR A 79 -22.80 5.67 5.54
N THR A 80 -22.05 6.65 5.02
CA THR A 80 -20.71 7.03 5.52
C THR A 80 -20.79 8.00 6.70
N THR A 81 -21.87 7.95 7.47
CA THR A 81 -21.89 8.65 8.74
C THR A 81 -20.87 7.97 9.63
N ALA A 82 -19.74 8.64 9.86
CA ALA A 82 -18.79 8.27 10.89
C ALA A 82 -19.59 7.85 12.13
N PRO A 83 -19.30 6.69 12.74
CA PRO A 83 -19.81 6.43 14.08
C PRO A 83 -19.46 7.66 14.93
N PRO A 84 -20.35 8.14 15.81
CA PRO A 84 -19.88 9.04 16.87
C PRO A 84 -18.62 8.39 17.47
N PRO A 85 -17.57 9.18 17.78
CA PRO A 85 -16.28 8.64 18.18
C PRO A 85 -16.49 7.52 19.19
N PRO A 86 -15.80 6.36 19.05
CA PRO A 86 -15.95 5.27 20.01
C PRO A 86 -15.72 5.88 21.38
N SER A 87 -16.74 5.79 22.22
CA SER A 87 -16.62 6.17 23.62
C SER A 87 -15.55 5.26 24.20
N SER A 88 -14.36 5.79 24.47
CA SER A 88 -13.25 5.06 25.10
C SER A 88 -13.59 4.61 26.52
N THR A 89 -14.73 5.05 27.04
CA THR A 89 -15.31 4.57 28.30
C THR A 89 -16.18 3.35 28.07
N LEU A 90 -15.90 2.28 28.83
CA LEU A 90 -16.74 1.09 28.94
C LEU A 90 -18.18 1.48 29.29
N SER A 91 -19.14 1.04 28.49
CA SER A 91 -20.57 1.18 28.78
C SER A 91 -21.21 -0.18 29.04
N ILE A 92 -22.00 -0.28 30.11
CA ILE A 92 -22.89 -1.42 30.39
C ILE A 92 -24.32 -0.93 30.18
N SER A 93 -25.06 -1.54 29.26
CA SER A 93 -26.42 -1.15 28.91
C SER A 93 -27.35 -2.37 28.81
N ASN A 94 -28.64 -2.15 28.53
CA ASN A 94 -29.65 -3.21 28.36
C ASN A 94 -29.68 -4.23 29.49
N LEU A 95 -29.46 -3.77 30.73
CA LEU A 95 -29.45 -4.62 31.91
C LEU A 95 -30.85 -5.17 32.18
N THR A 96 -30.99 -6.49 32.12
CA THR A 96 -32.26 -7.21 32.32
C THR A 96 -32.06 -8.38 33.29
N VAL A 97 -33.04 -8.59 34.17
CA VAL A 97 -33.00 -9.63 35.20
C VAL A 97 -34.29 -10.43 35.15
N ALA A 98 -34.20 -11.75 35.16
CA ALA A 98 -35.37 -12.64 35.06
C ALA A 98 -36.36 -12.48 36.23
N SER A 99 -35.90 -12.04 37.41
CA SER A 99 -36.76 -11.72 38.56
C SER A 99 -37.57 -10.43 38.39
N GLY A 100 -37.25 -9.61 37.38
CA GLY A 100 -37.83 -8.27 37.18
C GLY A 100 -37.26 -7.19 38.10
N LYS A 101 -36.33 -7.52 39.01
CA LYS A 101 -35.69 -6.53 39.89
C LYS A 101 -34.71 -5.64 39.10
N ALA A 102 -34.70 -4.36 39.42
CA ALA A 102 -33.87 -3.37 38.75
C ALA A 102 -32.44 -3.36 39.33
N TYR A 103 -31.56 -4.22 38.79
CA TYR A 103 -30.14 -4.15 39.11
C TYR A 103 -29.57 -2.83 38.59
N VAL A 104 -28.50 -2.33 39.22
CA VAL A 104 -27.92 -1.03 38.87
C VAL A 104 -26.42 -1.12 38.71
N VAL A 105 -25.88 -0.31 37.80
CA VAL A 105 -24.44 -0.06 37.66
C VAL A 105 -24.15 1.27 38.37
N PRO A 106 -23.44 1.27 39.50
CA PRO A 106 -23.09 2.51 40.19
C PRO A 106 -22.17 3.38 39.33
N THR A 107 -22.27 4.69 39.51
CA THR A 107 -21.36 5.66 38.87
C THR A 107 -19.97 5.64 39.48
N SER A 108 -19.84 5.18 40.73
CA SER A 108 -18.55 4.93 41.38
C SER A 108 -18.05 3.51 41.08
N GLY A 109 -16.75 3.40 40.77
CA GLY A 109 -16.09 2.12 40.58
C GLY A 109 -16.05 1.29 41.88
N LEU A 110 -15.78 -0.01 41.73
CA LEU A 110 -15.70 -0.96 42.84
C LEU A 110 -14.59 -0.57 43.83
N GLN A 111 -14.95 -0.33 45.09
CA GLN A 111 -14.02 0.10 46.12
C GLN A 111 -14.55 -0.27 47.51
N ALA A 112 -13.65 -0.30 48.50
CA ALA A 112 -14.03 -0.51 49.89
C ALA A 112 -15.02 0.57 50.37
N GLY A 113 -15.99 0.17 51.19
CA GLY A 113 -17.12 1.00 51.61
C GLY A 113 -18.28 1.07 50.61
N GLY A 114 -18.10 0.64 49.35
CA GLY A 114 -19.18 0.57 48.37
C GLY A 114 -20.23 -0.47 48.73
N THR A 115 -21.51 -0.19 48.44
CA THR A 115 -22.63 -1.12 48.73
C THR A 115 -22.68 -2.27 47.74
N VAL A 116 -22.84 -3.50 48.24
CA VAL A 116 -22.81 -4.72 47.43
C VAL A 116 -24.12 -4.95 46.68
N TYR A 117 -25.24 -4.79 47.38
CA TYR A 117 -26.58 -5.14 46.88
C TYR A 117 -27.49 -3.91 46.82
N ILE A 118 -28.56 -3.99 46.04
CA ILE A 118 -29.59 -2.93 45.99
C ILE A 118 -30.57 -2.98 47.18
N ASP A 119 -30.69 -4.13 47.83
CA ASP A 119 -31.69 -4.45 48.87
C ASP A 119 -31.08 -4.80 50.24
N ARG A 120 -29.76 -4.65 50.40
CA ARG A 120 -29.04 -4.84 51.68
C ARG A 120 -28.02 -3.73 51.88
N ALA A 121 -27.78 -3.38 53.14
CA ALA A 121 -26.77 -2.40 53.55
C ALA A 121 -25.34 -2.96 53.66
N TYR A 122 -25.06 -4.11 53.03
CA TYR A 122 -23.71 -4.70 53.06
C TYR A 122 -22.75 -3.91 52.19
N THR A 123 -21.49 -3.81 52.65
CA THR A 123 -20.43 -3.06 51.97
C THR A 123 -19.24 -3.95 51.64
N PHE A 124 -18.47 -3.59 50.62
CA PHE A 124 -17.16 -4.20 50.36
C PHE A 124 -16.17 -3.74 51.44
N THR A 125 -15.57 -4.69 52.16
CA THR A 125 -14.57 -4.40 53.19
C THR A 125 -13.15 -4.52 52.64
N THR A 126 -12.92 -5.49 51.74
CA THR A 126 -11.64 -5.67 51.04
C THR A 126 -11.91 -5.88 49.55
N VAL A 127 -11.31 -5.04 48.70
CA VAL A 127 -11.36 -5.14 47.24
C VAL A 127 -9.96 -5.42 46.71
N PRO A 128 -9.70 -6.56 46.05
CA PRO A 128 -8.38 -6.86 45.52
C PRO A 128 -8.06 -5.96 44.33
N ALA A 129 -6.76 -5.62 44.18
CA ALA A 129 -6.26 -4.73 43.13
C ALA A 129 -6.69 -5.17 41.71
N LEU A 130 -6.89 -6.48 41.51
CA LEU A 130 -7.38 -7.08 40.27
C LEU A 130 -8.64 -6.40 39.73
N VAL A 131 -9.58 -6.06 40.62
CA VAL A 131 -10.92 -5.52 40.29
C VAL A 131 -11.19 -4.15 40.90
N GLN A 132 -10.22 -3.55 41.59
CA GLN A 132 -10.38 -2.22 42.20
C GLN A 132 -10.64 -1.15 41.13
N GLY A 133 -11.63 -0.30 41.38
CA GLY A 133 -12.07 0.77 40.48
C GLY A 133 -12.89 0.31 39.27
N ALA A 134 -13.09 -0.99 39.07
CA ALA A 134 -13.84 -1.51 37.92
C ALA A 134 -15.33 -1.22 38.03
N SER A 135 -16.02 -1.18 36.89
CA SER A 135 -17.49 -1.12 36.86
C SER A 135 -18.06 -2.41 37.44
N TYR A 136 -19.11 -2.33 38.25
CA TYR A 136 -19.78 -3.50 38.81
C TYR A 136 -21.30 -3.34 38.81
N ILE A 137 -22.00 -4.46 38.84
CA ILE A 137 -23.46 -4.52 38.89
C ILE A 137 -23.86 -4.85 40.32
N ARG A 138 -24.58 -3.93 40.97
CA ARG A 138 -25.24 -4.20 42.25
C ARG A 138 -26.44 -5.09 42.02
N THR A 139 -26.35 -6.31 42.54
CA THR A 139 -27.40 -7.32 42.44
C THR A 139 -28.41 -7.17 43.59
N ALA A 140 -29.54 -7.87 43.51
CA ALA A 140 -30.48 -7.98 44.63
C ALA A 140 -30.18 -9.26 45.40
N ASN A 141 -29.89 -9.16 46.69
CA ASN A 141 -29.62 -10.34 47.49
C ASN A 141 -30.86 -11.22 47.69
N ASP A 142 -32.07 -10.71 47.49
CA ASP A 142 -33.28 -11.53 47.49
C ASP A 142 -33.33 -12.53 46.33
N ASP A 143 -32.57 -12.31 45.26
CA ASP A 143 -32.46 -13.24 44.13
C ASP A 143 -31.47 -14.39 44.35
N LYS A 144 -30.88 -14.49 45.55
CA LYS A 144 -29.86 -15.50 45.94
C LYS A 144 -30.25 -16.96 45.66
N ALA A 145 -31.54 -17.26 45.52
CA ALA A 145 -32.08 -18.60 45.26
C ALA A 145 -32.41 -18.86 43.78
N ALA A 146 -32.12 -17.91 42.87
CA ALA A 146 -32.42 -18.07 41.46
C ALA A 146 -31.62 -19.20 40.81
N THR A 147 -32.26 -19.97 39.93
CA THR A 147 -31.67 -21.14 39.25
C THR A 147 -31.83 -21.12 37.72
N ASN A 148 -32.39 -20.05 37.15
CA ASN A 148 -32.62 -19.93 35.71
C ASN A 148 -31.29 -20.01 34.92
N ALA A 149 -31.29 -20.72 33.79
CA ALA A 149 -30.11 -20.80 32.90
C ALA A 149 -29.72 -19.43 32.32
N SER A 150 -30.72 -18.58 32.06
CA SER A 150 -30.56 -17.17 31.68
C SER A 150 -31.24 -16.32 32.74
N PHE A 151 -30.44 -15.68 33.60
CA PHE A 151 -30.94 -14.91 34.74
C PHE A 151 -30.62 -13.42 34.63
N LEU A 152 -29.36 -13.06 34.38
CA LEU A 152 -28.89 -11.68 34.26
C LEU A 152 -28.31 -11.47 32.85
N SER A 153 -28.80 -10.47 32.12
CA SER A 153 -28.26 -10.10 30.80
C SER A 153 -27.94 -8.62 30.70
N PHE A 154 -26.87 -8.27 30.00
CA PHE A 154 -26.44 -6.88 29.75
C PHE A 154 -25.59 -6.80 28.48
N THR A 155 -25.50 -5.62 27.88
CA THR A 155 -24.70 -5.34 26.69
C THR A 155 -23.46 -4.53 27.04
N VAL A 156 -22.32 -4.89 26.45
CA VAL A 156 -21.06 -4.14 26.53
C VAL A 156 -20.62 -3.65 25.15
N ASN A 157 -19.99 -2.47 25.09
CA ASN A 157 -19.57 -1.82 23.84
C ASN A 157 -18.17 -2.23 23.33
N GLN A 158 -17.41 -3.01 24.10
CA GLN A 158 -16.04 -3.44 23.77
C GLN A 158 -15.73 -4.81 24.41
N PRO A 159 -14.63 -5.50 24.03
CA PRO A 159 -14.19 -6.71 24.72
C PRO A 159 -13.91 -6.46 26.21
N VAL A 160 -14.35 -7.39 27.06
CA VAL A 160 -14.29 -7.26 28.52
C VAL A 160 -13.89 -8.57 29.19
N SER A 161 -13.24 -8.47 30.34
CA SER A 161 -13.22 -9.53 31.33
C SER A 161 -14.39 -9.33 32.30
N VAL A 162 -15.24 -10.34 32.41
CA VAL A 162 -16.31 -10.38 33.42
C VAL A 162 -15.85 -11.23 34.58
N TYR A 163 -15.86 -10.65 35.78
CA TYR A 163 -15.64 -11.35 37.03
C TYR A 163 -16.96 -11.58 37.75
N VAL A 164 -17.17 -12.81 38.21
CA VAL A 164 -18.29 -13.19 39.07
C VAL A 164 -17.73 -13.46 40.46
N ALA A 165 -18.09 -12.62 41.42
CA ALA A 165 -17.78 -12.83 42.83
C ALA A 165 -18.90 -13.71 43.43
N HIS A 166 -18.59 -14.98 43.66
CA HIS A 166 -19.57 -15.98 44.11
C HIS A 166 -19.30 -16.38 45.56
N GLY A 167 -20.36 -16.50 46.37
CA GLY A 167 -20.21 -16.74 47.80
C GLY A 167 -19.65 -18.12 48.16
N ASP A 168 -18.65 -18.14 49.02
CA ASP A 168 -17.95 -19.38 49.43
C ASP A 168 -18.81 -20.30 50.30
N ARG A 169 -19.84 -19.74 50.94
CA ARG A 169 -20.84 -20.48 51.72
C ARG A 169 -21.73 -21.39 50.85
N ILE A 170 -21.75 -21.16 49.53
CA ILE A 170 -22.46 -22.01 48.56
C ILE A 170 -21.51 -23.11 48.10
N THR A 171 -21.67 -24.30 48.67
CA THR A 171 -20.79 -25.45 48.39
C THR A 171 -21.00 -26.05 47.01
N SER A 172 -22.20 -25.90 46.44
CA SER A 172 -22.57 -26.39 45.11
C SER A 172 -22.71 -25.22 44.15
N LYS A 173 -21.62 -24.87 43.47
CA LYS A 173 -21.58 -23.78 42.47
C LYS A 173 -22.45 -24.13 41.24
N PRO A 174 -23.09 -23.13 40.60
CA PRO A 174 -23.90 -23.38 39.42
C PRO A 174 -23.03 -23.82 38.23
N SER A 175 -23.53 -24.73 37.41
CA SER A 175 -22.75 -25.36 36.33
C SER A 175 -22.22 -24.38 35.28
N TRP A 176 -22.92 -23.27 35.04
CA TRP A 176 -22.47 -22.23 34.09
C TRP A 176 -21.17 -21.55 34.56
N LEU A 177 -20.92 -21.51 35.87
CA LEU A 177 -19.70 -20.93 36.44
C LEU A 177 -18.46 -21.77 36.11
N ASN A 178 -18.61 -23.05 35.74
CA ASN A 178 -17.51 -23.88 35.27
C ASN A 178 -16.89 -23.38 33.96
N THR A 179 -17.57 -22.47 33.25
CA THR A 179 -17.01 -21.79 32.08
C THR A 179 -16.11 -20.61 32.45
N PHE A 180 -16.05 -20.24 33.72
CA PHE A 180 -15.17 -19.21 34.26
C PHE A 180 -13.98 -19.85 34.97
N THR A 181 -12.84 -19.18 34.95
CA THR A 181 -11.62 -19.61 35.64
C THR A 181 -11.60 -19.01 37.04
N ASP A 182 -11.36 -19.83 38.06
CA ASP A 182 -11.14 -19.34 39.43
C ASP A 182 -9.84 -18.53 39.47
N THR A 183 -9.90 -17.29 39.98
CA THR A 183 -8.73 -16.42 40.07
C THR A 183 -7.85 -16.73 41.28
N GLY A 184 -8.35 -17.53 42.24
CA GLY A 184 -7.70 -17.75 43.53
C GLY A 184 -7.72 -16.52 44.44
N THR A 185 -8.47 -15.47 44.07
CA THR A 185 -8.58 -14.22 44.85
C THR A 185 -10.01 -13.99 45.32
N ASN A 186 -10.14 -13.31 46.47
CA ASN A 186 -11.42 -13.10 47.11
C ASN A 186 -11.79 -11.61 47.16
N LEU A 187 -13.07 -11.35 46.92
CA LEU A 187 -13.73 -10.09 47.23
C LEU A 187 -14.44 -10.24 48.58
N VAL A 188 -14.11 -9.40 49.55
CA VAL A 188 -14.65 -9.52 50.92
C VAL A 188 -15.67 -8.43 51.16
N THR A 189 -16.82 -8.83 51.70
CA THR A 189 -17.90 -7.93 52.09
C THR A 189 -18.08 -7.95 53.60
N SER A 190 -18.93 -7.07 54.14
CA SER A 190 -19.30 -7.06 55.56
C SER A 190 -20.14 -8.27 56.00
N ASP A 191 -20.60 -9.11 55.06
CA ASP A 191 -21.42 -10.32 55.32
C ASP A 191 -20.72 -11.63 54.91
N ALA A 192 -19.98 -11.61 53.79
CA ALA A 192 -19.45 -12.82 53.17
C ALA A 192 -18.11 -12.59 52.46
N THR A 193 -17.35 -13.67 52.35
CA THR A 193 -16.24 -13.80 51.40
C THR A 193 -16.75 -14.40 50.09
N LEU A 194 -16.36 -13.79 48.97
CA LEU A 194 -16.77 -14.19 47.63
C LEU A 194 -15.53 -14.52 46.80
N SER A 195 -15.37 -15.77 46.36
CA SER A 195 -14.34 -16.16 45.39
C SER A 195 -14.62 -15.52 44.02
N LEU A 196 -13.58 -14.97 43.38
CA LEU A 196 -13.69 -14.33 42.07
C LEU A 196 -13.39 -15.33 40.94
N PHE A 197 -14.34 -15.46 40.02
CA PHE A 197 -14.22 -16.26 38.80
C PHE A 197 -14.22 -15.34 37.58
N VAL A 198 -13.34 -15.55 36.61
CA VAL A 198 -13.18 -14.66 35.44
C VAL A 198 -13.40 -15.38 34.12
N ARG A 199 -14.00 -14.67 33.16
CA ARG A 199 -14.10 -15.09 31.74
C ARG A 199 -14.10 -13.88 30.83
N SER A 200 -13.41 -13.98 29.68
CA SER A 200 -13.42 -12.95 28.63
C SER A 200 -14.64 -13.08 27.72
N PHE A 201 -15.17 -11.94 27.30
CA PHE A 201 -16.30 -11.84 26.37
C PHE A 201 -16.00 -10.78 25.30
N PRO A 202 -16.36 -11.04 24.02
CA PRO A 202 -16.34 -10.00 22.99
C PRO A 202 -17.38 -8.92 23.29
N ALA A 203 -17.31 -7.78 22.57
CA ALA A 203 -18.36 -6.78 22.59
C ALA A 203 -19.72 -7.40 22.20
N GLY A 204 -20.80 -7.00 22.87
CA GLY A 204 -22.14 -7.54 22.65
C GLY A 204 -22.87 -7.91 23.93
N THR A 205 -23.92 -8.73 23.80
CA THR A 205 -24.77 -9.16 24.92
C THR A 205 -24.16 -10.35 25.66
N ILE A 206 -24.08 -10.22 26.99
CA ILE A 206 -23.60 -11.24 27.91
C ILE A 206 -24.78 -11.69 28.77
N THR A 207 -24.92 -13.00 28.97
CA THR A 207 -25.99 -13.60 29.79
C THR A 207 -25.39 -14.57 30.80
N LEU A 208 -25.70 -14.36 32.08
CA LEU A 208 -25.28 -15.19 33.21
C LEU A 208 -26.49 -15.94 33.79
N GLY A 209 -26.25 -17.13 34.34
CA GLY A 209 -27.27 -17.93 35.00
C GLY A 209 -27.56 -17.49 36.44
N GLY A 210 -28.54 -18.15 37.06
CA GLY A 210 -28.89 -17.98 38.47
C GLY A 210 -27.77 -18.44 39.41
N ASN A 211 -27.88 -18.06 40.68
CA ASN A 211 -26.87 -18.29 41.71
C ASN A 211 -26.77 -19.78 42.11
N ALA A 212 -27.72 -20.32 42.88
CA ALA A 212 -27.76 -21.73 43.26
C ALA A 212 -29.10 -22.09 43.92
N SER A 213 -29.43 -23.39 43.93
CA SER A 213 -30.56 -23.90 44.72
C SER A 213 -30.23 -23.90 46.21
N GLY A 214 -31.15 -23.42 47.06
CA GLY A 214 -31.06 -23.52 48.52
C GLY A 214 -31.11 -22.20 49.31
N GLY A 215 -30.95 -21.03 48.67
CA GLY A 215 -31.30 -19.71 49.23
C GLY A 215 -30.59 -19.27 50.54
N CYS A 216 -29.60 -20.03 51.02
CA CYS A 216 -28.99 -19.83 52.33
C CYS A 216 -27.85 -18.80 52.38
N CYS A 217 -27.50 -18.18 51.25
CA CYS A 217 -26.27 -17.39 51.11
C CYS A 217 -26.50 -16.04 50.40
N SER A 218 -25.42 -15.35 50.02
CA SER A 218 -25.48 -14.06 49.35
C SER A 218 -25.58 -14.24 47.83
N MET A 219 -26.24 -13.30 47.14
CA MET A 219 -26.28 -13.28 45.67
C MET A 219 -24.87 -12.98 45.13
N TYR A 220 -24.49 -13.51 43.98
CA TYR A 220 -23.20 -13.15 43.39
C TYR A 220 -23.15 -11.66 43.00
N SER A 221 -21.94 -11.09 42.91
CA SER A 221 -21.71 -9.78 42.31
C SER A 221 -21.02 -9.93 40.96
N VAL A 222 -21.31 -9.03 40.03
CA VAL A 222 -20.71 -9.02 38.68
C VAL A 222 -19.84 -7.79 38.53
N ILE A 223 -18.59 -7.97 38.13
CA ILE A 223 -17.63 -6.91 37.86
C ILE A 223 -17.25 -7.00 36.39
N VAL A 224 -17.20 -5.87 35.70
CA VAL A 224 -16.88 -5.78 34.28
C VAL A 224 -15.70 -4.82 34.12
N LYS A 225 -14.63 -5.33 33.51
CA LYS A 225 -13.41 -4.58 33.23
C LYS A 225 -13.12 -4.66 31.73
N PRO A 226 -12.69 -3.57 31.07
CA PRO A 226 -12.12 -3.67 29.73
C PRO A 226 -11.05 -4.77 29.71
N GLU A 227 -11.05 -5.61 28.69
CA GLU A 227 -9.95 -6.56 28.52
C GLU A 227 -8.69 -5.75 28.23
N ALA A 228 -7.78 -5.71 29.20
CA ALA A 228 -6.41 -5.31 28.92
C ALA A 228 -5.85 -6.40 28.02
N GLY A 229 -5.24 -6.02 26.88
CA GLY A 229 -4.49 -6.97 26.06
C GLY A 229 -3.62 -7.85 26.98
N SER A 230 -3.89 -9.15 26.96
CA SER A 230 -3.40 -10.12 27.93
C SER A 230 -1.89 -10.04 28.17
N GLY A 231 -1.47 -10.09 29.45
CA GLY A 231 -0.08 -10.36 29.81
C GLY A 231 0.21 -10.17 31.30
N THR A 232 0.50 -11.26 32.02
CA THR A 232 1.59 -11.31 33.03
C THR A 232 2.10 -12.76 33.19
N SER A 233 2.64 -13.32 32.11
CA SER A 233 4.03 -13.79 32.22
C SER A 233 4.87 -12.54 31.99
N ALA A 234 5.85 -12.25 32.84
CA ALA A 234 6.82 -11.20 32.50
C ALA A 234 7.42 -11.59 31.14
N ASP A 235 7.31 -10.70 30.15
CA ASP A 235 7.97 -10.93 28.87
C ASP A 235 9.47 -10.85 29.10
N THR A 236 10.18 -11.88 28.65
CA THR A 236 11.63 -11.99 28.79
C THR A 236 12.32 -12.09 27.43
N THR A 237 11.56 -12.07 26.34
CA THR A 237 12.09 -12.17 24.99
C THR A 237 12.36 -10.76 24.48
N PRO A 238 13.61 -10.42 24.11
CA PRO A 238 13.89 -9.11 23.54
C PRO A 238 13.38 -8.96 22.10
N PRO A 239 13.02 -7.74 21.67
CA PRO A 239 12.59 -7.47 20.30
C PRO A 239 13.71 -7.75 19.29
N THR A 240 13.37 -8.07 18.05
CA THR A 240 14.31 -8.01 16.92
C THR A 240 14.29 -6.61 16.30
N VAL A 241 15.45 -6.11 15.84
CA VAL A 241 15.53 -4.80 15.16
C VAL A 241 16.62 -4.77 14.08
N THR A 242 16.28 -4.21 12.93
CA THR A 242 17.20 -4.02 11.81
C THR A 242 17.01 -2.65 11.16
N LEU A 243 18.10 -1.91 10.97
CA LEU A 243 18.06 -0.68 10.17
C LEU A 243 17.61 -0.99 8.74
N THR A 244 16.68 -0.21 8.21
CA THR A 244 16.18 -0.31 6.84
C THR A 244 16.79 0.79 5.97
N THR A 245 16.83 2.05 6.43
CA THR A 245 17.47 3.17 5.73
C THR A 245 18.34 4.02 6.67
N PRO A 246 19.33 4.76 6.14
CA PRO A 246 19.90 4.69 4.78
C PRO A 246 20.68 3.39 4.58
N SER A 247 20.94 2.95 3.34
CA SER A 247 21.94 1.89 3.07
C SER A 247 23.36 2.38 3.36
N ALA A 248 24.33 1.47 3.49
CA ALA A 248 25.73 1.88 3.61
C ALA A 248 26.14 2.68 2.36
N GLY A 249 26.82 3.82 2.56
CA GLY A 249 27.16 4.73 1.47
C GLY A 249 27.29 6.19 1.92
N THR A 250 27.36 7.11 0.95
CA THR A 250 27.47 8.55 1.21
C THR A 250 26.08 9.16 1.44
N VAL A 251 25.96 10.00 2.46
CA VAL A 251 24.72 10.71 2.82
C VAL A 251 24.99 12.21 2.96
N SER A 252 23.99 13.04 2.66
CA SER A 252 24.07 14.51 2.75
C SER A 252 22.68 15.13 2.94
N GLY A 253 22.62 16.37 3.44
CA GLY A 253 21.36 17.07 3.71
C GLY A 253 20.51 16.37 4.78
N THR A 254 19.19 16.37 4.58
CA THR A 254 18.25 15.69 5.50
C THR A 254 18.06 14.23 5.09
N VAL A 255 18.40 13.31 5.99
CA VAL A 255 18.40 11.86 5.77
C VAL A 255 17.38 11.20 6.69
N THR A 256 16.50 10.37 6.14
CA THR A 256 15.61 9.54 6.95
C THR A 256 16.34 8.28 7.40
N VAL A 257 16.45 8.10 8.72
CA VAL A 257 16.94 6.87 9.34
C VAL A 257 15.72 6.06 9.78
N SER A 258 15.58 4.83 9.29
CA SER A 258 14.43 3.97 9.61
C SER A 258 14.89 2.56 10.02
N ALA A 259 14.04 1.86 10.77
CA ALA A 259 14.28 0.49 11.18
C ALA A 259 12.97 -0.32 11.19
N SER A 260 13.08 -1.61 10.92
CA SER A 260 12.03 -2.58 11.22
C SER A 260 12.32 -3.23 12.56
N ALA A 261 11.33 -3.28 13.44
CA ALA A 261 11.41 -3.99 14.71
C ALA A 261 10.17 -4.87 14.90
N SER A 262 10.34 -6.03 15.52
CA SER A 262 9.24 -6.95 15.84
C SER A 262 9.53 -7.69 17.15
N ASP A 263 8.48 -8.10 17.83
CA ASP A 263 8.56 -8.75 19.14
C ASP A 263 7.37 -9.70 19.32
N ASN A 264 7.46 -10.66 20.25
CA ASN A 264 6.39 -11.62 20.57
C ASN A 264 5.20 -11.00 21.32
N THR A 265 5.40 -9.90 22.06
CA THR A 265 4.30 -9.16 22.73
C THR A 265 4.13 -7.73 22.20
N GLY A 266 5.13 -7.22 21.49
CA GLY A 266 5.05 -5.98 20.73
C GLY A 266 6.17 -5.02 21.08
N VAL A 267 6.57 -4.20 20.10
CA VAL A 267 7.64 -3.22 20.28
C VAL A 267 7.05 -1.93 20.84
N ALA A 268 7.52 -1.51 22.02
CA ALA A 268 7.09 -0.27 22.66
C ALA A 268 7.77 0.98 22.08
N GLY A 269 8.96 0.85 21.51
CA GLY A 269 9.65 1.96 20.86
C GLY A 269 10.97 1.58 20.21
N VAL A 270 11.44 2.44 19.31
CA VAL A 270 12.75 2.36 18.66
C VAL A 270 13.49 3.68 18.82
N GLN A 271 14.64 3.63 19.51
CA GLN A 271 15.56 4.75 19.63
C GLN A 271 16.68 4.63 18.59
N PHE A 272 16.72 5.57 17.65
CA PHE A 272 17.84 5.70 16.71
C PHE A 272 19.04 6.35 17.37
N ARG A 273 20.25 5.95 16.97
CA ARG A 273 21.51 6.48 17.49
C ARG A 273 22.53 6.76 16.39
N LEU A 274 23.27 7.85 16.56
CA LEU A 274 24.41 8.27 15.73
C LEU A 274 25.67 8.25 16.61
N GLN A 275 26.68 7.45 16.25
CA GLN A 275 27.90 7.26 17.05
C GLN A 275 27.60 6.89 18.53
N GLY A 276 26.54 6.11 18.75
CA GLY A 276 26.10 5.70 20.08
C GLY A 276 25.25 6.73 20.85
N ALA A 277 25.15 7.98 20.39
CA ALA A 277 24.29 9.01 20.98
C ALA A 277 22.88 8.98 20.37
N ASN A 278 21.84 9.33 21.14
CA ASN A 278 20.45 9.35 20.64
C ASN A 278 20.26 10.37 19.51
N LEU A 279 19.63 9.93 18.43
CA LEU A 279 19.33 10.70 17.22
C LEU A 279 17.84 11.06 17.21
N GLY A 280 17.48 12.08 17.97
CA GLY A 280 16.08 12.47 18.22
C GLY A 280 15.44 11.67 19.36
N ALA A 281 14.14 11.90 19.57
CA ALA A 281 13.34 11.17 20.54
C ALA A 281 13.15 9.70 20.11
N GLU A 282 12.84 8.83 21.06
CA GLU A 282 12.39 7.47 20.78
C GLU A 282 11.09 7.51 19.96
N ASP A 283 11.05 6.75 18.87
CA ASP A 283 9.84 6.62 18.06
C ASP A 283 9.00 5.45 18.59
N THR A 284 7.81 5.77 19.08
CA THR A 284 6.85 4.80 19.65
C THR A 284 5.82 4.32 18.63
N THR A 285 5.95 4.72 17.36
CA THR A 285 4.92 4.51 16.33
C THR A 285 5.52 3.82 15.10
N ASN A 286 5.07 2.60 14.82
CA ASN A 286 5.44 1.88 13.59
C ASN A 286 4.71 2.51 12.39
N PRO A 287 5.38 2.86 11.26
CA PRO A 287 6.80 2.64 10.91
C PRO A 287 7.80 3.54 11.62
N TYR A 288 8.80 2.92 12.24
CA TYR A 288 9.81 3.60 13.04
C TYR A 288 10.80 4.38 12.15
N SER A 289 10.89 5.69 12.35
CA SER A 289 11.83 6.53 11.63
C SER A 289 12.17 7.82 12.39
N THR A 290 13.34 8.37 12.08
CA THR A 290 13.75 9.71 12.52
C THR A 290 14.38 10.47 11.35
N SER A 291 14.30 11.80 11.41
CA SER A 291 14.96 12.69 10.46
C SER A 291 16.31 13.15 11.01
N TRP A 292 17.36 12.96 10.23
CA TRP A 292 18.71 13.40 10.56
C TRP A 292 19.18 14.47 9.59
N ASN A 293 19.33 15.70 10.09
CA ASN A 293 20.00 16.75 9.33
C ASN A 293 21.53 16.57 9.42
N THR A 294 22.13 15.99 8.39
CA THR A 294 23.57 15.71 8.35
C THR A 294 24.42 16.99 8.34
N THR A 295 23.88 18.14 7.94
CA THR A 295 24.61 19.44 7.96
C THR A 295 24.99 19.91 9.37
N THR A 296 24.41 19.28 10.40
CA THR A 296 24.71 19.57 11.81
C THR A 296 25.94 18.85 12.33
N VAL A 297 26.55 17.95 11.54
CA VAL A 297 27.76 17.22 11.90
C VAL A 297 28.87 17.38 10.84
N PRO A 298 30.16 17.36 11.21
CA PRO A 298 31.28 17.45 10.27
C PRO A 298 31.27 16.33 9.21
N ASN A 299 31.88 16.56 8.05
CA ASN A 299 32.08 15.50 7.04
C ASN A 299 32.98 14.40 7.59
N GLY A 300 32.64 13.14 7.31
CA GLY A 300 33.36 11.99 7.84
C GLY A 300 32.50 10.74 7.93
N SER A 301 33.06 9.67 8.49
CA SER A 301 32.34 8.40 8.66
C SER A 301 31.54 8.40 9.97
N TYR A 302 30.29 7.97 9.90
CA TYR A 302 29.36 7.88 11.03
C TYR A 302 28.70 6.51 11.09
N THR A 303 28.53 6.01 12.31
CA THR A 303 27.83 4.74 12.56
C THR A 303 26.43 4.98 13.09
N LEU A 304 25.44 4.37 12.44
CA LEU A 304 24.04 4.35 12.84
C LEU A 304 23.70 3.01 13.48
N THR A 305 22.90 3.05 14.54
CA THR A 305 22.28 1.89 15.19
C THR A 305 20.84 2.22 15.60
N ALA A 306 19.97 1.22 15.69
CA ALA A 306 18.64 1.37 16.28
C ALA A 306 18.52 0.44 17.50
N VAL A 307 17.95 0.93 18.60
CA VAL A 307 17.66 0.15 19.80
C VAL A 307 16.15 0.01 19.91
N ALA A 308 15.63 -1.21 19.76
CA ALA A 308 14.22 -1.49 20.01
C ALA A 308 14.03 -1.94 21.45
N ARG A 309 12.91 -1.56 22.06
CA ARG A 309 12.46 -2.09 23.35
C ARG A 309 11.01 -2.52 23.32
N ASP A 310 10.67 -3.50 24.12
CA ASP A 310 9.28 -3.90 24.38
C ASP A 310 8.69 -3.13 25.58
N ALA A 311 7.46 -3.47 25.96
CA ALA A 311 6.77 -2.88 27.12
C ALA A 311 7.29 -3.44 28.47
N ALA A 312 7.98 -4.59 28.46
CA ALA A 312 8.59 -5.20 29.64
C ALA A 312 9.99 -4.66 29.94
N GLY A 313 10.59 -3.88 29.02
CA GLY A 313 11.91 -3.28 29.14
C GLY A 313 13.04 -4.13 28.53
N ASN A 314 12.75 -5.24 27.85
CA ASN A 314 13.77 -5.98 27.11
C ASN A 314 14.21 -5.14 25.90
N THR A 315 15.51 -5.18 25.58
CA THR A 315 16.07 -4.35 24.51
C THR A 315 17.00 -5.13 23.60
N THR A 316 17.02 -4.76 22.32
CA THR A 316 17.99 -5.24 21.33
C THR A 316 18.53 -4.06 20.54
N THR A 317 19.84 -4.07 20.29
CA THR A 317 20.49 -3.11 19.39
C THR A 317 20.73 -3.77 18.04
N SER A 318 20.39 -3.06 16.95
CA SER A 318 20.62 -3.54 15.59
C SER A 318 22.11 -3.68 15.28
N ALA A 319 22.45 -4.44 14.24
CA ALA A 319 23.77 -4.34 13.62
C ALA A 319 24.07 -2.87 13.24
N SER A 320 25.32 -2.45 13.46
CA SER A 320 25.80 -1.12 13.13
C SER A 320 25.85 -0.91 11.61
N ARG A 321 25.41 0.26 11.13
CA ARG A 321 25.52 0.65 9.73
C ARG A 321 26.39 1.89 9.58
N THR A 322 27.49 1.75 8.87
CA THR A 322 28.40 2.86 8.61
C THR A 322 27.98 3.62 7.34
N VAL A 323 27.91 4.94 7.45
CA VAL A 323 27.67 5.88 6.35
C VAL A 323 28.76 6.94 6.33
N THR A 324 28.99 7.57 5.18
CA THR A 324 29.91 8.70 5.05
C THR A 324 29.11 9.97 4.87
N VAL A 325 29.16 10.88 5.84
CA VAL A 325 28.59 12.22 5.72
C VAL A 325 29.53 13.05 4.84
N SER A 326 28.98 13.58 3.75
CA SER A 326 29.66 14.51 2.87
C SER A 326 28.73 15.67 2.54
N ASN A 327 28.63 16.61 3.47
CA ASN A 327 28.01 17.93 3.27
C ASN A 327 28.98 18.88 2.56
N SER A 328 29.60 18.44 1.47
CA SER A 328 30.55 19.25 0.72
C SER A 328 30.00 20.65 0.45
N THR A 329 30.57 21.64 1.14
CA THR A 329 30.40 23.08 0.88
C THR A 329 31.60 23.64 0.10
N THR A 330 32.26 22.84 -0.73
CA THR A 330 32.73 23.44 -1.98
C THR A 330 31.46 23.76 -2.76
N PRO A 331 31.18 25.03 -3.11
CA PRO A 331 30.04 25.33 -3.93
C PRO A 331 30.08 24.37 -5.12
N PRO A 332 28.96 23.80 -5.60
CA PRO A 332 28.93 23.49 -7.01
C PRO A 332 29.41 24.78 -7.70
N PRO A 333 30.24 24.76 -8.77
CA PRO A 333 30.33 25.95 -9.59
C PRO A 333 28.88 26.40 -9.81
N PRO A 334 28.55 27.71 -9.61
CA PRO A 334 27.16 28.16 -9.79
C PRO A 334 26.67 27.45 -11.05
N PRO A 335 25.53 26.71 -11.01
CA PRO A 335 25.09 25.92 -12.17
C PRO A 335 25.25 26.87 -13.33
N PRO A 336 26.13 26.64 -14.32
CA PRO A 336 26.74 27.72 -15.09
C PRO A 336 25.60 28.64 -15.35
N THR A 337 25.57 29.81 -14.69
CA THR A 337 24.65 30.84 -15.14
C THR A 337 25.12 30.88 -16.56
N SER A 338 24.29 30.42 -17.50
CA SER A 338 24.64 30.51 -18.89
C SER A 338 24.74 32.01 -19.05
N THR A 339 25.93 32.55 -18.79
CA THR A 339 26.26 33.94 -18.96
C THR A 339 25.97 34.07 -20.41
N LEU A 340 24.97 34.90 -20.72
CA LEU A 340 24.42 34.98 -22.05
C LEU A 340 25.57 35.05 -23.03
N ASN A 341 25.77 33.96 -23.78
CA ASN A 341 26.87 33.85 -24.71
C ASN A 341 26.29 34.11 -26.09
N ILE A 342 26.67 35.24 -26.68
CA ILE A 342 26.35 35.58 -28.06
C ILE A 342 27.59 35.21 -28.87
N SER A 343 27.44 34.19 -29.71
CA SER A 343 28.53 33.63 -30.52
C SER A 343 28.11 33.52 -31.98
N ASN A 344 29.03 33.11 -32.87
CA ASN A 344 28.76 32.92 -34.30
C ASN A 344 28.11 34.16 -34.98
N LEU A 345 28.50 35.35 -34.54
CA LEU A 345 27.99 36.60 -35.08
C LEU A 345 28.46 36.78 -36.53
N THR A 346 27.51 36.77 -37.46
CA THR A 346 27.75 36.89 -38.90
C THR A 346 26.84 37.96 -39.50
N VAL A 347 27.39 38.74 -40.43
CA VAL A 347 26.70 39.86 -41.08
C VAL A 347 26.88 39.72 -42.58
N ALA A 348 25.79 39.85 -43.35
CA ALA A 348 25.81 39.68 -44.81
C ALA A 348 26.72 40.71 -45.52
N SER A 349 26.95 41.89 -44.92
CA SER A 349 27.88 42.90 -45.44
C SER A 349 29.36 42.55 -45.25
N GLY A 350 29.67 41.52 -44.47
CA GLY A 350 31.03 41.14 -44.08
C GLY A 350 31.67 42.03 -43.02
N LYS A 351 30.96 43.05 -42.50
CA LYS A 351 31.46 43.92 -41.42
C LYS A 351 31.46 43.18 -40.08
N ALA A 352 32.49 43.42 -39.27
CA ALA A 352 32.67 42.79 -37.97
C ALA A 352 31.87 43.50 -36.89
N TYR A 353 30.60 43.11 -36.71
CA TYR A 353 29.81 43.58 -35.58
C TYR A 353 30.42 43.03 -34.29
N VAL A 354 30.24 43.75 -33.18
CA VAL A 354 30.83 43.36 -31.90
C VAL A 354 29.80 43.40 -30.78
N VAL A 355 29.97 42.53 -29.80
CA VAL A 355 29.26 42.58 -28.52
C VAL A 355 30.21 43.20 -27.51
N PRO A 356 29.97 44.43 -27.02
CA PRO A 356 30.82 45.03 -26.01
C PRO A 356 30.80 44.23 -24.71
N THR A 357 31.93 44.25 -23.99
CA THR A 357 32.03 43.64 -22.66
C THR A 357 31.26 44.45 -21.61
N SER A 358 31.07 45.75 -21.84
CA SER A 358 30.19 46.60 -21.05
C SER A 358 28.74 46.46 -21.53
N GLY A 359 27.81 46.23 -20.61
CA GLY A 359 26.37 46.23 -20.92
C GLY A 359 25.86 47.59 -21.42
N LEU A 360 24.66 47.59 -21.98
CA LEU A 360 24.00 48.78 -22.53
C LEU A 360 23.78 49.84 -21.43
N GLN A 361 24.39 51.01 -21.60
CA GLN A 361 24.33 52.08 -20.61
C GLN A 361 24.49 53.45 -21.28
N ALA A 362 24.04 54.50 -20.61
CA ALA A 362 24.26 55.87 -21.07
C ALA A 362 25.76 56.17 -21.23
N GLY A 363 26.13 56.91 -22.27
CA GLY A 363 27.51 57.15 -22.68
C GLY A 363 28.14 56.02 -23.52
N GLY A 364 27.53 54.84 -23.60
CA GLY A 364 28.02 53.74 -24.44
C GLY A 364 27.87 54.04 -25.93
N THR A 365 28.83 53.60 -26.76
CA THR A 365 28.79 53.81 -28.22
C THR A 365 27.76 52.91 -28.90
N VAL A 366 26.98 53.46 -29.81
CA VAL A 366 25.89 52.76 -30.51
C VAL A 366 26.41 51.87 -31.65
N TYR A 367 27.29 52.42 -32.48
CA TYR A 367 27.78 51.77 -33.70
C TYR A 367 29.27 51.51 -33.65
N ILE A 368 29.78 50.63 -34.52
CA ILE A 368 31.22 50.37 -34.66
C ILE A 368 31.95 51.44 -35.49
N ASP A 369 31.24 52.18 -36.33
CA ASP A 369 31.75 53.11 -37.33
C ASP A 369 31.30 54.57 -37.12
N ARG A 370 30.64 54.87 -36.00
CA ARG A 370 30.20 56.22 -35.60
C ARG A 370 30.45 56.46 -34.12
N ALA A 371 30.71 57.72 -33.77
CA ALA A 371 30.90 58.18 -32.40
C ALA A 371 29.60 58.53 -31.65
N TYR A 372 28.44 58.02 -32.10
CA TYR A 372 27.17 58.26 -31.41
C TYR A 372 27.09 57.45 -30.12
N THR A 373 26.48 58.04 -29.09
CA THR A 373 26.34 57.42 -27.77
C THR A 373 24.88 57.30 -27.35
N PHE A 374 24.56 56.32 -26.51
CA PHE A 374 23.26 56.28 -25.83
C PHE A 374 23.17 57.43 -24.82
N THR A 375 22.14 58.26 -24.93
CA THR A 375 21.89 59.39 -24.01
C THR A 375 20.86 59.01 -22.95
N THR A 376 19.84 58.23 -23.33
CA THR A 376 18.84 57.68 -22.42
C THR A 376 18.66 56.20 -22.68
N VAL A 377 18.96 55.37 -21.67
CA VAL A 377 18.73 53.92 -21.71
C VAL A 377 17.59 53.59 -20.75
N PRO A 378 16.44 53.06 -21.22
CA PRO A 378 15.34 52.72 -20.34
C PRO A 378 15.69 51.50 -19.48
N ALA A 379 15.17 51.47 -18.25
CA ALA A 379 15.41 50.39 -17.29
C ALA A 379 15.13 48.98 -17.85
N LEU A 380 14.19 48.89 -18.80
CA LEU A 380 13.85 47.67 -19.52
C LEU A 380 15.08 46.92 -20.09
N VAL A 381 16.03 47.67 -20.66
CA VAL A 381 17.22 47.14 -21.36
C VAL A 381 18.55 47.62 -20.75
N GLN A 382 18.52 48.37 -19.66
CA GLN A 382 19.72 48.86 -18.99
C GLN A 382 20.59 47.69 -18.51
N GLY A 383 21.88 47.75 -18.82
CA GLY A 383 22.88 46.73 -18.48
C GLY A 383 22.85 45.48 -19.36
N ALA A 384 21.89 45.34 -20.29
CA ALA A 384 21.78 44.16 -21.15
C ALA A 384 22.92 44.08 -22.17
N SER A 385 23.23 42.86 -22.65
CA SER A 385 24.15 42.68 -23.77
C SER A 385 23.55 43.30 -25.03
N TYR A 386 24.36 43.95 -25.85
CA TYR A 386 23.91 44.52 -27.11
C TYR A 386 24.96 44.32 -28.21
N ILE A 387 24.51 44.25 -29.45
CA ILE A 387 25.35 44.13 -30.64
C ILE A 387 25.51 45.54 -31.20
N ARG A 388 26.75 46.03 -31.24
CA ARG A 388 27.10 47.26 -31.96
C ARG A 388 27.09 46.96 -33.46
N THR A 389 26.13 47.56 -34.15
CA THR A 389 25.99 47.45 -35.60
C THR A 389 26.88 48.47 -36.32
N ALA A 390 27.04 48.34 -37.63
CA ALA A 390 27.67 49.36 -38.45
C ALA A 390 26.59 50.29 -39.02
N ASN A 391 26.69 51.58 -38.77
CA ASN A 391 25.72 52.54 -39.29
C ASN A 391 25.78 52.68 -40.82
N ASP A 392 26.87 52.26 -41.46
CA ASP A 392 26.95 52.20 -42.92
C ASP A 392 26.10 51.08 -43.53
N ASP A 393 25.67 50.08 -42.74
CA ASP A 393 24.75 49.02 -43.18
C ASP A 393 23.27 49.46 -43.15
N LYS A 394 22.97 50.71 -42.80
CA LYS A 394 21.61 51.27 -42.65
C LYS A 394 20.68 51.08 -43.85
N ALA A 395 21.22 50.83 -45.05
CA ALA A 395 20.48 50.61 -46.28
C ALA A 395 20.28 49.13 -46.64
N ALA A 396 20.72 48.18 -45.80
CA ALA A 396 20.58 46.75 -46.06
C ALA A 396 19.11 46.31 -46.06
N THR A 397 18.74 45.44 -47.00
CA THR A 397 17.36 44.94 -47.20
C THR A 397 17.25 43.41 -47.24
N ASN A 398 18.36 42.68 -47.06
CA ASN A 398 18.39 41.23 -47.11
C ASN A 398 17.47 40.61 -46.04
N ALA A 399 16.74 39.55 -46.38
CA ALA A 399 15.87 38.85 -45.43
C ALA A 399 16.65 38.18 -44.28
N SER A 400 17.87 37.73 -44.57
CA SER A 400 18.84 37.21 -43.60
C SER A 400 20.08 38.09 -43.65
N PHE A 401 20.15 39.08 -42.75
CA PHE A 401 21.22 40.06 -42.74
C PHE A 401 22.19 39.87 -41.58
N LEU A 402 21.67 39.70 -40.36
CA LEU A 402 22.44 39.53 -39.13
C LEU A 402 22.08 38.18 -38.49
N SER A 403 23.06 37.34 -38.22
CA SER A 403 22.85 36.05 -37.54
C SER A 403 23.81 35.86 -36.37
N PHE A 404 23.32 35.28 -35.27
CA PHE A 404 24.13 34.97 -34.08
C PHE A 404 23.50 33.81 -33.30
N THR A 405 24.32 33.11 -32.51
CA THR A 405 23.89 31.99 -31.66
C THR A 405 23.85 32.40 -30.20
N VAL A 406 22.77 32.05 -29.51
CA VAL A 406 22.61 32.20 -28.05
C VAL A 406 22.56 30.84 -27.34
N ASN A 407 23.12 30.76 -26.15
CA ASN A 407 23.19 29.53 -25.35
C ASN A 407 21.95 29.26 -24.46
N GLN A 408 20.97 30.15 -24.44
CA GLN A 408 19.77 30.07 -23.60
C GLN A 408 18.60 30.85 -24.24
N PRO A 409 17.34 30.66 -23.78
CA PRO A 409 16.22 31.51 -24.21
C PRO A 409 16.46 32.99 -23.90
N VAL A 410 16.13 33.85 -24.86
CA VAL A 410 16.39 35.29 -24.81
C VAL A 410 15.22 36.12 -25.32
N SER A 411 15.05 37.29 -24.72
CA SER A 411 14.31 38.38 -25.35
C SER A 411 15.30 39.19 -26.19
N VAL A 412 15.03 39.25 -27.50
CA VAL A 412 15.76 40.13 -28.41
C VAL A 412 14.95 41.41 -28.59
N TYR A 413 15.56 42.54 -28.26
CA TYR A 413 15.03 43.86 -28.57
C TYR A 413 15.74 44.42 -29.78
N VAL A 414 14.96 44.90 -30.74
CA VAL A 414 15.44 45.67 -31.89
C VAL A 414 15.08 47.12 -31.64
N ALA A 415 16.08 47.98 -31.45
CA ALA A 415 15.91 49.42 -31.38
C ALA A 415 15.96 49.98 -32.80
N HIS A 416 14.81 50.31 -33.38
CA HIS A 416 14.68 50.74 -34.76
C HIS A 416 14.37 52.24 -34.83
N GLY A 417 14.99 52.95 -35.78
CA GLY A 417 14.88 54.41 -35.86
C GLY A 417 13.49 54.90 -36.25
N ASP A 418 12.96 55.86 -35.49
CA ASP A 418 11.61 56.41 -35.68
C ASP A 418 11.49 57.27 -36.94
N ARG A 419 12.63 57.75 -37.47
CA ARG A 419 12.71 58.49 -38.74
C ARG A 419 12.42 57.60 -39.96
N ILE A 420 12.47 56.28 -39.79
CA ILE A 420 12.13 55.31 -40.85
C ILE A 420 10.63 55.01 -40.75
N THR A 421 9.85 55.64 -41.62
CA THR A 421 8.39 55.52 -41.62
C THR A 421 7.88 54.17 -42.13
N SER A 422 8.63 53.53 -43.03
CA SER A 422 8.35 52.18 -43.54
C SER A 422 9.27 51.15 -42.88
N LYS A 423 8.82 50.58 -41.77
CA LYS A 423 9.54 49.51 -41.06
C LYS A 423 9.65 48.24 -41.91
N PRO A 424 10.73 47.46 -41.80
CA PRO A 424 10.87 46.21 -42.54
C PRO A 424 9.83 45.18 -42.10
N SER A 425 9.34 44.38 -43.05
CA SER A 425 8.25 43.42 -42.79
C SER A 425 8.58 42.35 -41.74
N TRP A 426 9.84 41.97 -41.60
CA TRP A 426 10.27 41.00 -40.57
C TRP A 426 10.08 41.53 -39.14
N LEU A 427 10.11 42.86 -38.96
CA LEU A 427 9.89 43.49 -37.66
C LEU A 427 8.44 43.38 -37.19
N ASN A 428 7.49 43.09 -38.08
CA ASN A 428 6.10 42.80 -37.71
C ASN A 428 5.96 41.54 -36.85
N THR A 429 7.00 40.70 -36.79
CA THR A 429 7.04 39.54 -35.88
C THR A 429 7.47 39.91 -34.46
N PHE A 430 7.87 41.17 -34.23
CA PHE A 430 8.21 41.71 -32.93
C PHE A 430 7.08 42.60 -32.42
N THR A 431 6.92 42.64 -31.10
CA THR A 431 5.95 43.49 -30.42
C THR A 431 6.58 44.84 -30.07
N ASP A 432 5.93 45.95 -30.41
CA ASP A 432 6.35 47.28 -29.97
C ASP A 432 6.21 47.38 -28.44
N THR A 433 7.28 47.77 -27.75
CA THR A 433 7.28 47.92 -26.30
C THR A 433 6.70 49.25 -25.83
N GLY A 434 6.45 50.20 -26.75
CA GLY A 434 6.06 51.57 -26.43
C GLY A 434 7.16 52.37 -25.72
N THR A 435 8.38 51.83 -25.65
CA THR A 435 9.52 52.41 -24.95
C THR A 435 10.62 52.77 -25.94
N ASN A 436 11.30 53.89 -25.69
CA ASN A 436 12.34 54.40 -26.58
C ASN A 436 13.74 54.25 -25.97
N LEU A 437 14.70 53.90 -26.82
CA LEU A 437 16.12 54.02 -26.59
C LEU A 437 16.62 55.29 -27.31
N VAL A 438 17.22 56.22 -26.57
CA VAL A 438 17.64 57.51 -27.13
C VAL A 438 19.15 57.54 -27.28
N THR A 439 19.59 57.98 -28.46
CA THR A 439 21.00 58.19 -28.79
C THR A 439 21.29 59.68 -29.00
N SER A 440 22.56 60.05 -29.12
CA SER A 440 22.97 61.41 -29.46
C SER A 440 22.58 61.86 -30.88
N ASP A 441 22.04 60.96 -31.71
CA ASP A 441 21.64 61.22 -33.11
C ASP A 441 20.14 61.00 -33.37
N ALA A 442 19.54 60.01 -32.71
CA ALA A 442 18.19 59.54 -32.99
C ALA A 442 17.48 58.93 -31.78
N THR A 443 16.15 58.99 -31.81
CA THR A 443 15.26 58.17 -30.99
C THR A 443 14.96 56.86 -31.73
N LEU A 444 15.06 55.74 -31.01
CA LEU A 444 14.82 54.41 -31.52
C LEU A 444 13.70 53.74 -30.70
N SER A 445 12.57 53.41 -31.33
CA SER A 445 11.53 52.58 -30.71
C SER A 445 12.04 51.15 -30.50
N LEU A 446 11.78 50.57 -29.33
CA LEU A 446 12.17 49.19 -28.99
C LEU A 446 11.06 48.20 -29.35
N PHE A 447 11.39 47.21 -30.18
CA PHE A 447 10.54 46.08 -30.53
C PHE A 447 11.11 44.81 -29.93
N VAL A 448 10.30 43.98 -29.27
CA VAL A 448 10.76 42.77 -28.57
C VAL A 448 10.17 41.50 -29.18
N ARG A 449 10.97 40.44 -29.21
CA ARG A 449 10.51 39.08 -29.50
C ARG A 449 11.34 38.06 -28.73
N SER A 450 10.67 37.02 -28.25
CA SER A 450 11.27 35.87 -27.59
C SER A 450 11.87 34.88 -28.58
N PHE A 451 13.04 34.33 -28.25
CA PHE A 451 13.69 33.29 -29.03
C PHE A 451 14.19 32.17 -28.11
N PRO A 452 14.03 30.89 -28.49
CA PRO A 452 14.68 29.79 -27.79
C PRO A 452 16.21 29.86 -27.96
N ALA A 453 16.93 29.06 -27.17
CA ALA A 453 18.36 28.85 -27.39
C ALA A 453 18.64 28.37 -28.82
N GLY A 454 19.74 28.82 -29.44
CA GLY A 454 20.09 28.48 -30.82
C GLY A 454 20.41 29.70 -31.68
N THR A 455 20.36 29.53 -33.00
CA THR A 455 20.69 30.57 -33.97
C THR A 455 19.49 31.48 -34.24
N ILE A 456 19.71 32.79 -34.11
CA ILE A 456 18.76 33.85 -34.39
C ILE A 456 19.22 34.59 -35.64
N THR A 457 18.29 34.86 -36.57
CA THR A 457 18.56 35.60 -37.81
C THR A 457 17.57 36.75 -37.95
N LEU A 458 18.11 37.96 -38.12
CA LEU A 458 17.37 39.20 -38.34
C LEU A 458 17.59 39.72 -39.76
N GLY A 459 16.58 40.38 -40.32
CA GLY A 459 16.66 41.00 -41.64
C GLY A 459 17.39 42.34 -41.62
N GLY A 460 17.59 42.91 -42.81
CA GLY A 460 18.14 44.25 -43.01
C GLY A 460 17.20 45.34 -42.46
N ASN A 461 17.71 46.57 -42.36
CA ASN A 461 17.02 47.70 -41.77
C ASN A 461 15.82 48.16 -42.61
N ALA A 462 16.03 49.02 -43.61
CA ALA A 462 15.00 49.40 -44.58
C ALA A 462 15.64 50.08 -45.80
N SER A 463 14.98 50.02 -46.96
CA SER A 463 15.39 50.77 -48.14
C SER A 463 15.09 52.26 -47.95
N GLY A 464 16.13 53.10 -47.84
CA GLY A 464 15.95 54.56 -47.71
C GLY A 464 17.21 55.34 -47.33
N GLY A 465 18.21 54.71 -46.69
CA GLY A 465 19.57 55.26 -46.49
C GLY A 465 19.73 56.54 -45.66
N CYS A 466 18.64 57.25 -45.33
CA CYS A 466 18.65 58.54 -44.63
C CYS A 466 18.74 58.44 -43.11
N CYS A 467 18.60 57.24 -42.54
CA CYS A 467 18.44 57.03 -41.10
C CYS A 467 19.51 56.08 -40.53
N SER A 468 19.54 55.95 -39.21
CA SER A 468 20.54 55.14 -38.51
C SER A 468 20.20 53.65 -38.58
N MET A 469 21.21 52.79 -38.55
CA MET A 469 21.05 51.33 -38.48
C MET A 469 20.37 50.95 -37.16
N TYR A 470 19.56 49.89 -37.14
CA TYR A 470 18.98 49.41 -35.88
C TYR A 470 20.08 48.93 -34.92
N SER A 471 19.80 48.95 -33.61
CA SER A 471 20.62 48.28 -32.60
C SER A 471 19.92 47.03 -32.09
N VAL A 472 20.68 45.99 -31.76
CA VAL A 472 20.14 44.73 -31.21
C VAL A 472 20.57 44.60 -29.77
N ILE A 473 19.61 44.41 -28.87
CA ILE A 473 19.84 44.15 -27.45
C ILE A 473 19.35 42.73 -27.19
N VAL A 474 20.17 41.94 -26.50
CA VAL A 474 19.85 40.57 -26.15
C VAL A 474 19.89 40.48 -24.63
N LYS A 475 18.76 40.09 -24.07
CA LYS A 475 18.60 39.88 -22.63
C LYS A 475 18.26 38.42 -22.42
N PRO A 476 18.85 37.72 -21.44
CA PRO A 476 18.28 36.46 -20.97
C PRO A 476 16.79 36.68 -20.74
N GLU A 477 15.94 35.75 -21.15
CA GLU A 477 14.61 35.76 -20.56
C GLU A 477 14.83 35.56 -19.07
N ALA A 478 14.51 36.60 -18.27
CA ALA A 478 14.22 36.35 -16.88
C ALA A 478 13.10 35.31 -16.93
N GLY A 479 13.30 34.14 -16.33
CA GLY A 479 12.15 33.33 -15.93
C GLY A 479 11.20 34.30 -15.25
N SER A 480 10.05 34.52 -15.89
CA SER A 480 9.14 35.65 -15.68
C SER A 480 9.30 36.29 -14.30
N GLY A 481 9.79 37.53 -14.25
CA GLY A 481 9.57 38.42 -13.11
C GLY A 481 8.11 38.87 -13.08
N THR A 482 7.18 37.93 -13.03
CA THR A 482 5.93 38.07 -12.28
C THR A 482 6.30 37.87 -10.82
N SER A 483 5.43 38.23 -9.88
CA SER A 483 5.56 37.75 -8.49
C SER A 483 6.13 36.34 -8.47
N ALA A 484 7.15 36.05 -7.64
CA ALA A 484 7.61 34.67 -7.44
C ALA A 484 6.37 33.80 -7.43
N ASP A 485 6.26 32.83 -8.35
CA ASP A 485 5.06 32.01 -8.38
C ASP A 485 4.92 31.45 -6.97
N THR A 486 3.82 31.80 -6.31
CA THR A 486 3.51 31.33 -4.96
C THR A 486 2.41 30.30 -4.99
N THR A 487 1.83 30.05 -6.17
CA THR A 487 0.69 29.15 -6.32
C THR A 487 1.26 27.74 -6.51
N PRO A 488 1.03 26.82 -5.56
CA PRO A 488 1.53 25.47 -5.72
C PRO A 488 0.74 24.71 -6.79
N PRO A 489 1.38 23.77 -7.50
CA PRO A 489 0.71 22.96 -8.51
C PRO A 489 -0.42 22.15 -7.88
N THR A 490 -1.45 21.82 -8.65
CA THR A 490 -2.42 20.79 -8.26
C THR A 490 -1.90 19.42 -8.68
N VAL A 491 -2.13 18.38 -7.87
CA VAL A 491 -1.77 17.01 -8.23
C VAL A 491 -2.75 16.00 -7.66
N THR A 492 -3.18 15.06 -8.50
CA THR A 492 -4.07 13.97 -8.12
C THR A 492 -3.57 12.67 -8.74
N LEU A 493 -3.49 11.60 -7.94
CA LEU A 493 -3.22 10.27 -8.49
C LEU A 493 -4.36 9.87 -9.43
N THR A 494 -4.04 9.37 -10.62
CA THR A 494 -5.01 8.86 -11.59
C THR A 494 -5.04 7.34 -11.57
N THR A 495 -3.89 6.67 -11.54
CA THR A 495 -3.80 5.20 -11.44
C THR A 495 -2.73 4.76 -10.43
N PRO A 496 -2.83 3.54 -9.87
CA PRO A 496 -3.98 2.63 -9.86
C PRO A 496 -5.13 3.17 -9.00
N SER A 497 -6.39 2.81 -9.26
CA SER A 497 -7.50 3.08 -8.32
C SER A 497 -7.29 2.33 -7.00
N ALA A 498 -7.96 2.76 -5.92
CA ALA A 498 -7.94 2.01 -4.66
C ALA A 498 -8.43 0.58 -4.90
N GLY A 499 -7.68 -0.41 -4.40
CA GLY A 499 -7.95 -1.82 -4.66
C GLY A 499 -6.69 -2.68 -4.62
N THR A 500 -6.82 -3.93 -5.07
CA THR A 500 -5.71 -4.89 -5.11
C THR A 500 -4.89 -4.69 -6.38
N VAL A 501 -3.57 -4.63 -6.22
CA VAL A 501 -2.61 -4.49 -7.32
C VAL A 501 -1.57 -5.63 -7.26
N SER A 502 -1.05 -6.05 -8.41
CA SER A 502 -0.09 -7.15 -8.52
C SER A 502 0.76 -7.03 -9.78
N GLY A 503 1.94 -7.65 -9.78
CA GLY A 503 2.87 -7.60 -10.93
C GLY A 503 3.42 -6.19 -11.18
N THR A 504 3.51 -5.79 -12.45
CA THR A 504 3.94 -4.42 -12.82
C THR A 504 2.72 -3.52 -12.90
N VAL A 505 2.72 -2.45 -12.11
CA VAL A 505 1.61 -1.50 -11.96
C VAL A 505 2.07 -0.13 -12.42
N THR A 506 1.31 0.50 -13.31
CA THR A 506 1.54 1.90 -13.68
C THR A 506 0.92 2.82 -12.64
N VAL A 507 1.75 3.61 -11.97
CA VAL A 507 1.31 4.69 -11.10
C VAL A 507 1.34 5.98 -11.92
N SER A 508 0.21 6.67 -12.04
CA SER A 508 0.11 7.90 -12.81
C SER A 508 -0.58 9.00 -12.00
N ALA A 509 -0.32 10.25 -12.36
CA ALA A 509 -0.96 11.41 -11.76
C ALA A 509 -1.29 12.46 -12.82
N SER A 510 -2.38 13.19 -12.60
CA SER A 510 -2.66 14.44 -13.28
C SER A 510 -2.14 15.59 -12.42
N ALA A 511 -1.30 16.45 -13.00
CA ALA A 511 -0.82 17.65 -12.36
C ALA A 511 -0.97 18.85 -13.30
N SER A 512 -1.43 19.97 -12.74
CA SER A 512 -1.60 21.23 -13.47
C SER A 512 -1.26 22.42 -12.58
N ASP A 513 -0.75 23.47 -13.20
CA ASP A 513 -0.27 24.66 -12.53
C ASP A 513 -0.52 25.88 -13.43
N ASN A 514 -0.57 27.09 -12.85
CA ASN A 514 -0.76 28.35 -13.57
C ASN A 514 0.45 28.77 -14.41
N THR A 515 1.67 28.36 -14.06
CA THR A 515 2.89 28.63 -14.85
C THR A 515 3.53 27.36 -15.41
N GLY A 516 3.13 26.19 -14.90
CA GLY A 516 3.47 24.89 -15.45
C GLY A 516 4.13 23.98 -14.44
N VAL A 517 3.91 22.67 -14.58
CA VAL A 517 4.49 21.66 -13.68
C VAL A 517 5.89 21.30 -14.20
N ALA A 518 6.91 21.44 -13.35
CA ALA A 518 8.29 21.07 -13.64
C ALA A 518 8.57 19.58 -13.44
N GLY A 519 7.75 18.88 -12.64
CA GLY A 519 7.74 17.43 -12.59
C GLY A 519 6.95 16.86 -11.43
N VAL A 520 6.76 15.54 -11.46
CA VAL A 520 6.01 14.77 -10.48
C VAL A 520 6.87 13.63 -9.95
N GLN A 521 7.13 13.65 -8.64
CA GLN A 521 7.79 12.57 -7.92
C GLN A 521 6.76 11.65 -7.27
N PHE A 522 6.64 10.42 -7.79
CA PHE A 522 5.83 9.38 -7.18
C PHE A 522 6.51 8.80 -5.94
N ARG A 523 5.70 8.36 -4.97
CA ARG A 523 6.17 7.77 -3.72
C ARG A 523 5.35 6.55 -3.30
N LEU A 524 6.02 5.59 -2.66
CA LEU A 524 5.46 4.39 -2.05
C LEU A 524 5.85 4.38 -0.58
N GLN A 525 4.86 4.37 0.33
CA GLN A 525 5.08 4.46 1.78
C GLN A 525 6.00 5.64 2.17
N GLY A 526 5.88 6.77 1.46
CA GLY A 526 6.70 7.96 1.66
C GLY A 526 8.08 7.95 1.01
N ALA A 527 8.57 6.82 0.49
CA ALA A 527 9.84 6.73 -0.24
C ALA A 527 9.65 6.99 -1.74
N ASN A 528 10.66 7.55 -2.43
CA ASN A 528 10.59 7.81 -3.88
C ASN A 528 10.44 6.52 -4.70
N LEU A 529 9.43 6.49 -5.56
CA LEU A 529 9.11 5.38 -6.45
C LEU A 529 9.61 5.72 -7.87
N GLY A 530 10.90 5.46 -8.10
CA GLY A 530 11.59 5.84 -9.33
C GLY A 530 12.10 7.29 -9.31
N ALA A 531 12.71 7.71 -10.42
CA ALA A 531 13.11 9.09 -10.64
C ALA A 531 11.87 9.99 -10.81
N GLU A 532 12.06 11.28 -10.59
CA GLU A 532 11.02 12.26 -10.85
C GLU A 532 10.68 12.32 -12.34
N ASP A 533 9.39 12.31 -12.67
CA ASP A 533 8.93 12.38 -14.05
C ASP A 533 8.72 13.85 -14.45
N THR A 534 9.48 14.31 -15.44
CA THR A 534 9.43 15.69 -15.95
C THR A 534 8.62 15.82 -17.24
N THR A 535 7.95 14.75 -17.70
CA THR A 535 7.23 14.75 -18.98
C THR A 535 5.77 14.34 -18.79
N ASN A 536 4.83 15.22 -19.12
CA ASN A 536 3.40 14.92 -19.13
C ASN A 536 3.05 14.02 -20.35
N PRO A 537 2.31 12.89 -20.21
CA PRO A 537 1.63 12.35 -19.03
C PRO A 537 2.54 11.72 -17.97
N TYR A 538 2.40 12.19 -16.72
CA TYR A 538 3.23 11.77 -15.61
C TYR A 538 2.91 10.34 -15.15
N SER A 539 3.91 9.46 -15.22
CA SER A 539 3.78 8.08 -14.75
C SER A 539 5.11 7.44 -14.36
N THR A 540 5.02 6.43 -13.49
CA THR A 540 6.14 5.54 -13.17
C THR A 540 5.67 4.10 -13.16
N SER A 541 6.58 3.17 -13.42
CA SER A 541 6.31 1.74 -13.31
C SER A 541 6.73 1.23 -11.94
N TRP A 542 5.81 0.51 -11.28
CA TRP A 542 6.05 -0.12 -10.00
C TRP A 542 5.97 -1.63 -10.14
N ASN A 543 7.11 -2.31 -9.96
CA ASN A 543 7.11 -3.76 -9.85
C ASN A 543 6.72 -4.17 -8.42
N THR A 544 5.44 -4.46 -8.20
CA THR A 544 4.93 -4.84 -6.89
C THR A 544 5.56 -6.12 -6.35
N THR A 545 6.09 -7.02 -7.19
CA THR A 545 6.76 -8.27 -6.74
C THR A 545 8.02 -8.04 -5.91
N THR A 546 8.53 -6.80 -5.89
CA THR A 546 9.70 -6.40 -5.11
C THR A 546 9.38 -6.02 -3.66
N VAL A 547 8.08 -5.93 -3.31
CA VAL A 547 7.63 -5.61 -1.96
C VAL A 547 6.71 -6.71 -1.41
N PRO A 548 6.70 -6.97 -0.09
CA PRO A 548 5.78 -7.94 0.52
C PRO A 548 4.31 -7.66 0.21
N ASN A 549 3.44 -8.68 0.25
CA ASN A 549 2.01 -8.44 0.16
C ASN A 549 1.50 -7.66 1.38
N GLY A 550 0.52 -6.80 1.17
CA GLY A 550 -0.03 -5.97 2.24
C GLY A 550 -0.56 -4.64 1.75
N SER A 551 -0.92 -3.77 2.68
CA SER A 551 -1.41 -2.43 2.38
C SER A 551 -0.24 -1.47 2.12
N TYR A 552 -0.30 -0.73 1.01
CA TYR A 552 0.68 0.28 0.62
C TYR A 552 0.01 1.59 0.31
N THR A 553 0.61 2.69 0.76
CA THR A 553 0.16 4.03 0.42
C THR A 553 1.00 4.62 -0.70
N LEU A 554 0.34 4.95 -1.82
CA LEU A 554 0.89 5.72 -2.92
C LEU A 554 0.62 7.21 -2.70
N SER A 555 1.60 8.05 -3.01
CA SER A 555 1.42 9.50 -3.10
C SER A 555 2.24 10.05 -4.26
N ALA A 556 1.97 11.29 -4.66
CA ALA A 556 2.75 11.99 -5.66
C ALA A 556 2.98 13.42 -5.19
N ILE A 557 4.17 13.97 -5.45
CA ILE A 557 4.50 15.37 -5.19
C ILE A 557 4.73 16.02 -6.54
N ALA A 558 3.91 17.00 -6.90
CA ALA A 558 4.18 17.85 -8.05
C ALA A 558 4.93 19.09 -7.58
N ARG A 559 5.87 19.56 -8.41
CA ARG A 559 6.53 20.86 -8.24
C ARG A 559 6.47 21.66 -9.53
N ASP A 560 6.41 22.98 -9.39
CA ASP A 560 6.61 23.91 -10.50
C ASP A 560 8.09 24.31 -10.65
N ALA A 561 8.39 25.20 -11.59
CA ALA A 561 9.75 25.70 -11.80
C ALA A 561 10.20 26.71 -10.73
N ALA A 562 9.27 27.25 -9.94
CA ALA A 562 9.54 28.17 -8.83
C ALA A 562 9.84 27.45 -7.50
N GLY A 563 9.60 26.13 -7.44
CA GLY A 563 9.85 25.28 -6.29
C GLY A 563 8.65 25.11 -5.35
N ASN A 564 7.45 25.62 -5.71
CA ASN A 564 6.25 25.30 -4.94
C ASN A 564 5.90 23.84 -5.13
N THR A 565 5.41 23.21 -4.07
CA THR A 565 5.07 21.78 -4.10
C THR A 565 3.69 21.53 -3.53
N THR A 566 2.98 20.57 -4.13
CA THR A 566 1.78 19.99 -3.55
C THR A 566 1.92 18.48 -3.50
N THR A 567 1.46 17.89 -2.41
CA THR A 567 1.38 16.43 -2.27
C THR A 567 -0.06 16.00 -2.52
N ALA A 568 -0.26 15.05 -3.43
CA ALA A 568 -1.56 14.45 -3.69
C ALA A 568 -2.08 13.72 -2.44
N ALA A 569 -3.40 13.68 -2.29
CA ALA A 569 -4.03 12.85 -1.25
C ALA A 569 -3.51 11.40 -1.36
N PRO A 570 -3.08 10.79 -0.24
CA PRO A 570 -2.55 9.44 -0.26
C PRO A 570 -3.61 8.44 -0.75
N ARG A 571 -3.19 7.51 -1.59
CA ARG A 571 -4.03 6.42 -2.08
C ARG A 571 -3.52 5.09 -1.54
N THR A 572 -4.33 4.44 -0.74
CA THR A 572 -4.03 3.11 -0.24
C THR A 572 -4.43 2.05 -1.27
N VAL A 573 -3.53 1.12 -1.55
CA VAL A 573 -3.74 -0.06 -2.39
C VAL A 573 -3.23 -1.30 -1.65
N THR A 574 -3.79 -2.46 -1.96
CA THR A 574 -3.33 -3.73 -1.40
C THR A 574 -2.45 -4.44 -2.43
N VAL A 575 -1.18 -4.59 -2.15
CA VAL A 575 -0.29 -5.44 -2.95
C VAL A 575 -0.59 -6.90 -2.65
N SER A 576 -0.91 -7.66 -3.69
CA SER A 576 -1.10 -9.11 -3.64
C SER A 576 -0.40 -9.75 -4.83
N ASN A 577 0.92 -9.93 -4.73
CA ASN A 577 1.72 -10.68 -5.70
C ASN A 577 1.57 -12.19 -5.56
N THR A 578 0.85 -12.64 -4.54
CA THR A 578 0.38 -14.00 -4.48
C THR A 578 -0.87 -14.13 -5.35
N SER A 579 -0.80 -14.94 -6.40
CA SER A 579 -1.97 -15.71 -6.74
C SER A 579 -2.20 -16.69 -5.58
N THR A 580 -2.88 -16.25 -4.53
CA THR A 580 -3.25 -17.16 -3.44
C THR A 580 -4.71 -17.57 -3.60
N PRO A 581 -4.96 -18.86 -3.82
CA PRO A 581 -6.17 -19.54 -3.35
C PRO A 581 -6.39 -19.22 -1.85
N PRO A 582 -7.57 -19.50 -1.29
CA PRO A 582 -7.91 -19.14 0.10
C PRO A 582 -6.94 -19.84 1.08
N PRO A 583 -6.98 -19.48 2.39
CA PRO A 583 -5.80 -19.28 3.27
C PRO A 583 -4.78 -20.41 3.21
N SER A 584 -3.47 -20.13 3.39
CA SER A 584 -2.38 -21.11 3.19
C SER A 584 -2.60 -22.41 3.96
N SER A 585 -3.27 -23.34 3.29
CA SER A 585 -3.21 -24.75 3.58
C SER A 585 -2.04 -25.22 2.73
N GLU A 586 -0.99 -25.70 3.39
CA GLU A 586 0.09 -26.41 2.72
C GLU A 586 -0.49 -27.31 1.61
N LEU A 587 0.12 -27.38 0.42
CA LEU A 587 -0.40 -28.22 -0.67
C LEU A 587 -0.66 -29.63 -0.14
N SER A 588 -1.93 -29.98 0.00
CA SER A 588 -2.37 -31.26 0.51
C SER A 588 -2.79 -32.12 -0.66
N ILE A 589 -2.20 -33.31 -0.76
CA ILE A 589 -2.63 -34.35 -1.69
C ILE A 589 -3.30 -35.42 -0.85
N SER A 590 -4.61 -35.62 -1.04
CA SER A 590 -5.43 -36.55 -0.27
C SER A 590 -6.29 -37.44 -1.18
N ASN A 591 -7.04 -38.38 -0.59
CA ASN A 591 -8.00 -39.24 -1.31
C ASN A 591 -7.42 -40.00 -2.51
N LEU A 592 -6.18 -40.50 -2.39
CA LEU A 592 -5.56 -41.29 -3.45
C LEU A 592 -6.37 -42.57 -3.67
N THR A 593 -6.92 -42.73 -4.87
CA THR A 593 -7.71 -43.90 -5.28
C THR A 593 -7.09 -44.49 -6.54
N VAL A 594 -6.73 -45.77 -6.51
CA VAL A 594 -6.12 -46.47 -7.65
C VAL A 594 -7.01 -47.67 -8.01
N ALA A 595 -7.39 -47.80 -9.29
CA ALA A 595 -8.29 -48.85 -9.77
C ALA A 595 -7.72 -50.27 -9.59
N SER A 596 -6.39 -50.42 -9.48
CA SER A 596 -5.74 -51.70 -9.17
C SER A 596 -5.87 -52.13 -7.70
N GLY A 597 -6.36 -51.25 -6.83
CA GLY A 597 -6.41 -51.44 -5.37
C GLY A 597 -5.07 -51.22 -4.65
N LYS A 598 -3.99 -50.90 -5.37
CA LYS A 598 -2.69 -50.60 -4.76
C LYS A 598 -2.68 -49.23 -4.06
N THR A 599 -1.95 -49.10 -2.96
CA THR A 599 -1.89 -47.86 -2.17
C THR A 599 -0.70 -47.00 -2.60
N TYR A 600 -0.95 -46.00 -3.44
CA TYR A 600 0.06 -45.01 -3.79
C TYR A 600 0.36 -44.11 -2.59
N VAL A 601 1.59 -43.60 -2.51
CA VAL A 601 2.06 -42.85 -1.34
C VAL A 601 2.63 -41.52 -1.76
N VAL A 602 2.29 -40.47 -1.00
CA VAL A 602 2.92 -39.15 -1.10
C VAL A 602 4.03 -39.09 -0.05
N PRO A 603 5.32 -39.05 -0.41
CA PRO A 603 6.40 -38.96 0.57
C PRO A 603 6.34 -37.64 1.36
N THR A 604 6.91 -37.67 2.56
CA THR A 604 7.10 -36.47 3.39
C THR A 604 8.21 -35.57 2.87
N SER A 605 9.23 -36.16 2.24
CA SER A 605 10.27 -35.42 1.52
C SER A 605 9.81 -35.02 0.11
N GLY A 606 10.16 -33.82 -0.33
CA GLY A 606 9.98 -33.39 -1.71
C GLY A 606 10.81 -34.19 -2.72
N LEU A 607 10.50 -34.03 -4.01
CA LEU A 607 11.19 -34.70 -5.11
C LEU A 607 12.66 -34.27 -5.16
N GLN A 608 13.57 -35.23 -5.00
CA GLN A 608 15.01 -34.99 -4.98
C GLN A 608 15.79 -36.22 -5.45
N ALA A 609 17.05 -36.03 -5.86
CA ALA A 609 17.94 -37.12 -6.17
C ALA A 609 18.11 -38.04 -4.95
N GLY A 610 18.19 -39.36 -5.18
CA GLY A 610 18.19 -40.39 -4.14
C GLY A 610 16.79 -40.78 -3.65
N GLY A 611 15.74 -40.00 -3.93
CA GLY A 611 14.37 -40.36 -3.57
C GLY A 611 13.85 -41.56 -4.36
N THR A 612 13.10 -42.47 -3.72
CA THR A 612 12.52 -43.64 -4.39
C THR A 612 11.36 -43.25 -5.31
N VAL A 613 11.31 -43.84 -6.51
CA VAL A 613 10.33 -43.53 -7.56
C VAL A 613 9.01 -44.27 -7.33
N TYR A 614 9.09 -45.57 -7.06
CA TYR A 614 7.93 -46.45 -6.95
C TYR A 614 7.76 -46.99 -5.54
N ILE A 615 6.56 -47.48 -5.20
CA ILE A 615 6.31 -48.16 -3.91
C ILE A 615 6.80 -49.61 -3.88
N ASP A 616 6.95 -50.25 -5.05
CA ASP A 616 7.22 -51.67 -5.25
C ASP A 616 8.57 -51.95 -5.95
N ARG A 617 9.40 -50.91 -6.16
CA ARG A 617 10.77 -51.03 -6.70
C ARG A 617 11.73 -50.12 -5.95
N ALA A 618 12.98 -50.56 -5.83
CA ALA A 618 14.07 -49.82 -5.21
C ALA A 618 14.71 -48.77 -6.15
N TYR A 619 14.03 -48.38 -7.24
CA TYR A 619 14.56 -47.37 -8.16
C TYR A 619 14.52 -45.98 -7.53
N THR A 620 15.56 -45.18 -7.78
CA THR A 620 15.70 -43.83 -7.24
C THR A 620 15.82 -42.79 -8.35
N PHE A 621 15.45 -41.54 -8.08
CA PHE A 621 15.77 -40.43 -8.97
C PHE A 621 17.29 -40.16 -8.92
N THR A 622 17.93 -40.11 -10.07
CA THR A 622 19.37 -39.80 -10.20
C THR A 622 19.59 -38.38 -10.68
N THR A 623 18.64 -37.80 -11.43
CA THR A 623 18.68 -36.40 -11.84
C THR A 623 17.27 -35.82 -11.83
N VAL A 624 17.07 -34.75 -11.06
CA VAL A 624 15.80 -34.04 -10.93
C VAL A 624 15.96 -32.62 -11.50
N PRO A 625 15.18 -32.22 -12.52
CA PRO A 625 15.23 -30.86 -13.04
C PRO A 625 14.85 -29.82 -11.97
N THR A 626 15.52 -28.67 -11.98
CA THR A 626 15.25 -27.56 -11.04
C THR A 626 13.80 -27.07 -11.07
N SER A 627 13.12 -27.22 -12.21
CA SER A 627 11.71 -26.85 -12.37
C SER A 627 10.75 -27.63 -11.45
N VAL A 628 11.12 -28.85 -11.06
CA VAL A 628 10.32 -29.77 -10.23
C VAL A 628 11.03 -30.22 -8.95
N GLN A 629 12.27 -29.77 -8.71
CA GLN A 629 13.01 -30.09 -7.49
C GLN A 629 12.28 -29.59 -6.24
N GLY A 630 12.20 -30.43 -5.21
CA GLY A 630 11.50 -30.16 -3.96
C GLY A 630 9.97 -30.25 -4.03
N ALA A 631 9.38 -30.47 -5.22
CA ALA A 631 7.93 -30.56 -5.37
C ALA A 631 7.35 -31.81 -4.67
N ARG A 632 6.07 -31.76 -4.31
CA ARG A 632 5.36 -32.96 -3.84
C ARG A 632 5.25 -33.95 -5.00
N TYR A 633 5.44 -35.23 -4.74
CA TYR A 633 5.28 -36.26 -5.75
C TYR A 633 4.59 -37.50 -5.17
N ILE A 634 4.04 -38.33 -6.05
CA ILE A 634 3.30 -39.53 -5.70
C ILE A 634 4.11 -40.71 -6.20
N ARG A 635 4.52 -41.58 -5.27
CA ARG A 635 5.13 -42.87 -5.59
C ARG A 635 4.03 -43.79 -6.09
N THR A 636 4.10 -44.11 -7.38
CA THR A 636 3.21 -45.07 -8.04
C THR A 636 3.71 -46.50 -7.84
N ALA A 637 2.90 -47.50 -8.17
CA ALA A 637 3.34 -48.89 -8.22
C ALA A 637 3.79 -49.22 -9.65
N ASN A 638 5.04 -49.66 -9.83
CA ASN A 638 5.54 -50.03 -11.14
C ASN A 638 4.81 -51.26 -11.72
N ASP A 639 4.23 -52.11 -10.88
CA ASP A 639 3.42 -53.24 -11.33
C ASP A 639 2.08 -52.81 -11.98
N ASP A 640 1.68 -51.55 -11.84
CA ASP A 640 0.52 -50.98 -12.56
C ASP A 640 0.84 -50.52 -13.99
N LYS A 641 2.08 -50.70 -14.46
CA LYS A 641 2.56 -50.24 -15.77
C LYS A 641 1.76 -50.73 -16.98
N THR A 642 0.92 -51.76 -16.83
CA THR A 642 0.06 -52.30 -17.90
C THR A 642 -1.39 -51.82 -17.80
N ALA A 643 -1.72 -50.91 -16.87
CA ALA A 643 -3.07 -50.41 -16.70
C ALA A 643 -3.56 -49.64 -17.94
N THR A 644 -4.83 -49.88 -18.33
CA THR A 644 -5.44 -49.28 -19.53
C THR A 644 -6.73 -48.52 -19.25
N SER A 645 -7.23 -48.52 -18.01
CA SER A 645 -8.46 -47.78 -17.65
C SER A 645 -8.30 -46.28 -17.94
N THR A 646 -9.34 -45.63 -18.45
CA THR A 646 -9.35 -44.17 -18.68
C THR A 646 -9.44 -43.37 -17.39
N SER A 647 -9.94 -43.98 -16.30
CA SER A 647 -9.98 -43.44 -14.94
C SER A 647 -9.25 -44.41 -14.01
N PHE A 648 -7.92 -44.38 -14.06
CA PHE A 648 -7.09 -45.37 -13.37
C PHE A 648 -6.65 -44.91 -11.97
N PHE A 649 -6.23 -43.65 -11.86
CA PHE A 649 -5.68 -43.09 -10.62
C PHE A 649 -6.27 -41.71 -10.37
N SER A 650 -6.77 -41.44 -9.16
CA SER A 650 -7.25 -40.11 -8.77
C SER A 650 -6.72 -39.68 -7.41
N PHE A 651 -6.65 -38.36 -7.19
CA PHE A 651 -6.28 -37.72 -5.92
C PHE A 651 -6.92 -36.34 -5.82
N THR A 652 -7.10 -35.82 -4.62
CA THR A 652 -7.66 -34.49 -4.35
C THR A 652 -6.55 -33.51 -3.96
N VAL A 653 -6.61 -32.30 -4.51
CA VAL A 653 -5.77 -31.15 -4.12
C VAL A 653 -6.64 -30.03 -3.55
N ASN A 654 -6.12 -29.33 -2.53
CA ASN A 654 -6.80 -28.22 -1.85
C ASN A 654 -6.69 -26.88 -2.59
N GLN A 655 -5.89 -26.80 -3.65
CA GLN A 655 -5.64 -25.59 -4.42
C GLN A 655 -5.38 -25.90 -5.91
N PRO A 656 -5.48 -24.92 -6.82
CA PRO A 656 -5.00 -25.08 -8.20
C PRO A 656 -3.53 -25.52 -8.21
N VAL A 657 -3.19 -26.41 -9.13
CA VAL A 657 -1.86 -27.01 -9.23
C VAL A 657 -1.47 -27.23 -10.69
N SER A 658 -0.16 -27.28 -10.92
CA SER A 658 0.44 -27.91 -12.09
C SER A 658 0.79 -29.37 -11.77
N VAL A 659 0.21 -30.31 -12.53
CA VAL A 659 0.55 -31.73 -12.44
C VAL A 659 1.53 -32.06 -13.56
N PHE A 660 2.69 -32.60 -13.18
CA PHE A 660 3.66 -33.15 -14.10
C PHE A 660 3.57 -34.67 -14.09
N VAL A 661 3.52 -35.27 -15.28
CA VAL A 661 3.58 -36.70 -15.50
C VAL A 661 4.93 -37.04 -16.10
N GLY A 662 5.75 -37.78 -15.37
CA GLY A 662 6.98 -38.37 -15.88
C GLY A 662 6.65 -39.68 -16.58
N TYR A 663 6.72 -39.68 -17.91
CA TYR A 663 6.33 -40.82 -18.74
C TYR A 663 7.57 -41.49 -19.36
N ASP A 664 7.67 -42.81 -19.25
CA ASP A 664 8.85 -43.56 -19.68
C ASP A 664 9.11 -43.40 -21.19
N VAL A 665 10.29 -42.90 -21.54
CA VAL A 665 10.68 -42.63 -22.93
C VAL A 665 10.74 -43.89 -23.80
N ARG A 666 10.85 -45.07 -23.19
CA ARG A 666 10.83 -46.37 -23.88
C ARG A 666 9.44 -46.73 -24.42
N ILE A 667 8.38 -46.12 -23.88
CA ILE A 667 7.01 -46.39 -24.32
C ILE A 667 6.70 -45.51 -25.55
N THR A 668 6.64 -46.14 -26.71
CA THR A 668 6.42 -45.46 -28.00
C THR A 668 4.97 -45.06 -28.20
N MET A 669 4.01 -45.85 -27.71
CA MET A 669 2.58 -45.57 -27.81
C MET A 669 2.04 -45.00 -26.49
N LYS A 670 1.91 -43.67 -26.46
CA LYS A 670 1.38 -42.93 -25.29
C LYS A 670 -0.13 -43.10 -25.16
N PRO A 671 -0.70 -43.11 -23.95
CA PRO A 671 -2.14 -43.15 -23.76
C PRO A 671 -2.78 -41.85 -24.26
N SER A 672 -4.00 -41.93 -24.79
CA SER A 672 -4.70 -40.78 -25.38
C SER A 672 -4.89 -39.62 -24.39
N TRP A 673 -5.11 -39.90 -23.10
CA TRP A 673 -5.27 -38.87 -22.08
C TRP A 673 -4.03 -37.99 -21.90
N LEU A 674 -2.83 -38.52 -22.17
CA LEU A 674 -1.58 -37.77 -22.04
C LEU A 674 -1.44 -36.69 -23.13
N SER A 675 -2.18 -36.79 -24.23
CA SER A 675 -2.23 -35.73 -25.26
C SER A 675 -2.81 -34.41 -24.74
N THR A 676 -3.52 -34.45 -23.60
CA THR A 676 -4.03 -33.24 -22.93
C THR A 676 -2.96 -32.50 -22.12
N PHE A 677 -1.77 -33.08 -21.96
CA PHE A 677 -0.63 -32.47 -21.29
C PHE A 677 0.36 -31.93 -22.33
N SER A 678 1.02 -30.83 -22.01
CA SER A 678 2.09 -30.24 -22.84
C SER A 678 3.43 -30.89 -22.52
N ASP A 679 4.19 -31.29 -23.54
CA ASP A 679 5.57 -31.75 -23.36
C ASP A 679 6.46 -30.58 -22.89
N THR A 680 7.15 -30.75 -21.77
CA THR A 680 8.00 -29.70 -21.18
C THR A 680 9.37 -29.55 -21.84
N GLY A 681 9.82 -30.50 -22.66
CA GLY A 681 11.21 -30.49 -23.12
C GLY A 681 12.19 -31.16 -22.16
N THR A 682 11.77 -31.50 -20.94
CA THR A 682 12.66 -31.88 -19.84
C THR A 682 12.52 -33.34 -19.41
N ASN A 683 13.62 -33.91 -18.91
CA ASN A 683 13.70 -35.30 -18.51
C ASN A 683 13.96 -35.41 -17.01
N LEU A 684 13.23 -36.32 -16.36
CA LEU A 684 13.48 -36.79 -15.00
C LEU A 684 14.18 -38.15 -15.11
N VAL A 685 15.39 -38.26 -14.58
CA VAL A 685 16.20 -39.48 -14.73
C VAL A 685 16.12 -40.32 -13.47
N THR A 686 15.88 -41.62 -13.64
CA THR A 686 15.87 -42.60 -12.56
C THR A 686 17.02 -43.59 -12.72
N SER A 687 17.28 -44.41 -11.72
CA SER A 687 18.27 -45.49 -11.78
C SER A 687 17.91 -46.61 -12.77
N ASP A 688 16.68 -46.63 -13.32
CA ASP A 688 16.20 -47.62 -14.29
C ASP A 688 16.01 -47.04 -15.70
N THR A 689 15.32 -45.90 -15.78
CA THR A 689 14.91 -45.28 -17.05
C THR A 689 14.87 -43.76 -16.97
N THR A 690 14.69 -43.14 -18.13
CA THR A 690 14.39 -41.71 -18.27
C THR A 690 12.89 -41.50 -18.43
N LEU A 691 12.35 -40.55 -17.69
CA LEU A 691 10.94 -40.14 -17.76
C LEU A 691 10.85 -38.75 -18.41
N ARG A 692 10.14 -38.64 -19.52
CA ARG A 692 9.84 -37.36 -20.17
C ARG A 692 8.73 -36.65 -19.39
N LEU A 693 8.93 -35.41 -18.98
CA LEU A 693 7.95 -34.65 -18.21
C LEU A 693 6.93 -33.97 -19.13
N PHE A 694 5.65 -34.25 -18.88
CA PHE A 694 4.50 -33.58 -19.46
C PHE A 694 3.76 -32.81 -18.37
N VAL A 695 3.26 -31.60 -18.65
CA VAL A 695 2.61 -30.75 -17.66
C VAL A 695 1.20 -30.33 -18.08
N ARG A 696 0.30 -30.24 -17.11
CA ARG A 696 -1.03 -29.65 -17.28
C ARG A 696 -1.48 -29.00 -15.97
N SER A 697 -2.14 -27.85 -16.08
CA SER A 697 -2.74 -27.15 -14.93
C SER A 697 -4.14 -27.67 -14.63
N PHE A 698 -4.46 -27.78 -13.34
CA PHE A 698 -5.75 -28.22 -12.82
C PHE A 698 -6.25 -27.25 -11.74
N PRO A 699 -7.56 -26.99 -11.66
CA PRO A 699 -8.14 -26.29 -10.51
C PRO A 699 -8.06 -27.16 -9.24
N ALA A 700 -8.35 -26.57 -8.08
CA ALA A 700 -8.53 -27.31 -6.83
C ALA A 700 -9.64 -28.37 -6.98
N GLY A 701 -9.50 -29.50 -6.28
CA GLY A 701 -10.45 -30.61 -6.34
C GLY A 701 -9.82 -31.93 -6.77
N THR A 702 -10.65 -32.87 -7.23
CA THR A 702 -10.21 -34.22 -7.61
C THR A 702 -9.66 -34.25 -9.03
N ILE A 703 -8.44 -34.75 -9.19
CA ILE A 703 -7.74 -34.96 -10.46
C ILE A 703 -7.74 -36.46 -10.75
N THR A 704 -8.11 -36.85 -11.97
CA THR A 704 -8.11 -38.25 -12.43
C THR A 704 -7.22 -38.42 -13.64
N LEU A 705 -6.30 -39.39 -13.57
CA LEU A 705 -5.39 -39.80 -14.64
C LEU A 705 -5.77 -41.20 -15.14
N GLY A 706 -5.57 -41.44 -16.43
CA GLY A 706 -5.74 -42.77 -17.02
C GLY A 706 -4.55 -43.69 -16.77
N GLY A 707 -4.67 -44.93 -17.22
CA GLY A 707 -3.63 -45.94 -17.16
C GLY A 707 -2.46 -45.64 -18.10
N ASN A 708 -1.36 -46.35 -17.90
CA ASN A 708 -0.10 -46.15 -18.63
C ASN A 708 -0.16 -46.48 -20.13
N ALA A 709 -1.19 -47.22 -20.60
CA ALA A 709 -1.45 -47.74 -21.96
C ALA A 709 -1.10 -49.23 -22.16
N LYS A 710 -1.70 -49.83 -23.20
CA LYS A 710 -1.47 -51.23 -23.62
C LYS A 710 -0.31 -51.28 -24.62
N GLY A 711 0.94 -51.41 -24.16
CA GLY A 711 2.10 -51.47 -25.07
C GLY A 711 3.35 -52.09 -24.46
N SER A 712 3.70 -53.29 -24.96
CA SER A 712 4.98 -54.04 -24.86
C SER A 712 5.87 -53.81 -23.62
N GLY A 713 5.54 -54.49 -22.51
CA GLY A 713 6.42 -55.15 -21.50
C GLY A 713 7.59 -54.42 -20.80
N SER A 714 8.22 -53.42 -21.42
CA SER A 714 9.53 -52.85 -21.07
C SER A 714 9.46 -51.44 -20.48
N GLY A 715 8.32 -50.76 -20.56
CA GLY A 715 8.13 -49.45 -19.92
C GLY A 715 7.83 -49.55 -18.43
N SER A 716 8.11 -48.50 -17.69
CA SER A 716 7.77 -48.34 -16.28
C SER A 716 6.46 -47.52 -16.12
N MET A 717 5.83 -47.64 -14.96
CA MET A 717 4.65 -46.82 -14.61
C MET A 717 5.06 -45.34 -14.57
N TYR A 718 4.15 -44.45 -14.97
CA TYR A 718 4.44 -43.02 -14.91
C TYR A 718 4.62 -42.53 -13.46
N SER A 719 5.39 -41.46 -13.29
CA SER A 719 5.50 -40.71 -12.03
C SER A 719 4.59 -39.49 -12.04
N VAL A 720 4.03 -39.11 -10.89
CA VAL A 720 3.15 -37.94 -10.76
C VAL A 720 3.77 -36.95 -9.78
N ILE A 721 3.94 -35.71 -10.22
CA ILE A 721 4.53 -34.62 -9.43
C ILE A 721 3.53 -33.46 -9.43
N VAL A 722 3.34 -32.83 -8.28
CA VAL A 722 2.31 -31.81 -8.07
C VAL A 722 2.96 -30.57 -7.48
N LYS A 723 2.75 -29.44 -8.15
CA LYS A 723 3.28 -28.13 -7.75
C LYS A 723 2.13 -27.12 -7.68
N PRO A 724 2.09 -26.22 -6.68
CA PRO A 724 1.15 -25.10 -6.67
C PRO A 724 1.22 -24.26 -7.96
#